data_AF-A0A2D6HEG0-F1
#
_entry.id   AF-A0A2D6HEG0-F1
#
_cell.length_a   1.000
_cell.length_b   1.000
_cell.length_c   1.000
_cell.angle_alpha   90.00
_cell.angle_beta   90.00
_cell.angle_gamma   90.00
#
_symmetry.space_group_name_H-M   'P 1'
#
loop_
_entity.id
_entity.type
_entity.pdbx_description
1 polymer ?
#
loop_
_entity_poly.entity_id
_entity_poly.type
_entity_poly.pdbx_seq_one_letter_code
_entity_poly.pdbx_strand_id
1 'polypeptide(L)'
;MHPLILSLGALVPLWSPAVSTAPAAQNPVDVPFDDQAGRWMNFELPPQDPICFSHDGGWVWVANQVGRQLQRFRIGHAGPEYSLPLSPGVVAVVARPESEELWLVDHLTSSVGVMEGATGTLERTIRVGNAPQGLVFSGDGTRAWVTCSSDNRVDVIDTATYEVVHSIPVPGREPRGIARVGSDLFVASFLSGNGTAPMGNPETSDPDDARSVEVVGEHDQVTPLPDRDLFTIRLGATAADDALDPGATIRGVGTLLYDVVQRPGTDELWIPHTEALNAGHRGEVSFIEGQVVRNRIAVVRPQLAGGALGGVGVSFIDLDVLAPNPDVRCAEPTDVAFSRTGDRAFVCGYGSNSVAVLDVGPDGATWAGSIRIQATTLYPDGAGPRNCVVSPDGHWLYVFNKGENSLSRVPLDLLPAQPNFRYEAPIARALGWDPTPVDIVQGRIHFIRTANSLSRTSSCNSCHVDGHLDGLAWNLGLFMDPEITPPEEMAFPLDDKGPMVTQSVRRLKEIGPYHWRGERKELADFDVAFPGLLERPGEDGPEGIRQNFPYIAQYMETLAIPPNPHQSRNRRYVGTENLGANVFMNRVLSNGVACATCHVLPLGTAGEIVEHGGGGLAPATAVPSLRGVSAKGAAAFDVGGDFGTRTELGAGWGHGGVWPDLEAALAHGAGDLRSLGLTPDERIQLGHFLKVFDTGLAPSTVFQGTAHAANAAPFAAVELAYLLGEAEAGHCDATFSYGPVPWGNGERHMMGVYRPGTGSFQQASISLDRILPAELIALAAGGQPVTFYGLPRLMGRPTAIDRDLDLLLDLDESAWGTAEGNNDCDGDKLPDGYEVLWGTDPLVIDANLCLDQTPPELLGPVRIIYTTTNAVKFEYETDEPTRVLISYDDGPPVMREPLKPKQGVAFSTVISELEPDRHYVFHLDMEDPKGNQRVVDFDVKTRPLAFGAPVRIEKIDMFVLRSAAARMLMRARVQLARGEGLPEEGYVLEAVLYHDIGGQLKLVSSELLSSPSGADGSARLQLVLPPGLAVAPGTLELVVREVRVPPGAAPHVRGADEVFTAAAPL
;
A
#
# COMPACT_ATOMS: atom_id res chain seq x y z
N MET A 1 47.81 43.34 37.74
CA MET A 1 48.27 42.75 39.01
C MET A 1 47.08 42.07 39.67
N HIS A 2 47.19 40.77 39.93
CA HIS A 2 46.27 39.88 40.69
C HIS A 2 45.87 40.42 42.09
N PRO A 3 44.98 39.79 42.92
CA PRO A 3 44.14 38.56 42.77
C PRO A 3 42.70 38.66 43.41
N LEU A 4 41.89 37.58 43.31
CA LEU A 4 41.11 36.93 44.41
C LEU A 4 40.19 35.84 43.81
N ILE A 5 40.60 34.57 43.80
CA ILE A 5 40.15 33.46 44.66
C ILE A 5 38.62 33.22 44.66
N LEU A 6 38.20 32.25 43.86
CA LEU A 6 36.91 31.53 43.94
C LEU A 6 37.18 30.11 44.48
N SER A 7 36.45 29.69 45.50
CA SER A 7 36.36 28.30 45.97
C SER A 7 34.93 28.08 46.46
N LEU A 8 34.13 27.32 45.71
CA LEU A 8 33.80 25.89 45.91
C LEU A 8 32.59 25.67 46.83
N GLY A 9 31.54 25.12 46.23
CA GLY A 9 30.31 24.69 46.90
C GLY A 9 29.44 23.83 45.98
N ALA A 10 29.98 22.66 45.63
CA ALA A 10 29.28 21.41 45.30
C ALA A 10 27.92 21.49 44.57
N LEU A 11 27.98 21.42 43.23
CA LEU A 11 26.95 20.75 42.42
C LEU A 11 27.24 19.25 42.44
N VAL A 12 26.41 18.47 43.13
CA VAL A 12 26.49 17.00 43.29
C VAL A 12 25.07 16.48 43.00
N PRO A 13 24.93 15.31 42.33
CA PRO A 13 24.25 15.13 41.07
C PRO A 13 22.84 14.52 41.33
N LEU A 14 22.29 13.81 40.34
CA LEU A 14 21.15 12.90 40.45
C LEU A 14 19.80 13.55 40.13
N TRP A 15 19.60 13.91 38.86
CA TRP A 15 18.36 13.52 38.21
C TRP A 15 18.40 12.01 38.01
N SER A 16 17.86 11.27 38.97
CA SER A 16 17.43 9.90 38.74
C SER A 16 16.02 9.96 38.17
N PRO A 17 15.77 9.53 36.92
CA PRO A 17 14.40 9.32 36.46
C PRO A 17 13.82 8.16 37.27
N ALA A 18 12.88 8.45 38.16
CA ALA A 18 12.12 7.43 38.86
C ALA A 18 11.23 6.71 37.84
N VAL A 19 11.58 5.45 37.64
CA VAL A 19 10.96 4.40 36.82
C VAL A 19 9.43 4.51 36.83
N SER A 20 8.86 4.81 35.66
CA SER A 20 7.44 4.58 35.35
C SER A 20 7.13 3.09 35.52
N THR A 21 6.13 2.73 36.32
CA THR A 21 5.61 1.36 36.28
C THR A 21 4.74 1.18 35.03
N ALA A 22 5.06 0.14 34.27
CA ALA A 22 4.52 -0.19 32.95
C ALA A 22 2.99 -0.33 32.92
N PRO A 23 2.33 -0.08 31.75
CA PRO A 23 0.94 -0.46 31.54
C PRO A 23 0.72 -1.94 31.85
N ALA A 24 -0.51 -2.32 32.21
CA ALA A 24 -0.86 -3.74 32.36
C ALA A 24 -0.45 -4.46 31.08
N ALA A 25 0.46 -5.43 31.21
CA ALA A 25 1.10 -6.08 30.08
C ALA A 25 0.03 -6.64 29.15
N GLN A 26 -0.11 -6.06 27.96
CA GLN A 26 -0.90 -6.67 26.90
C GLN A 26 -0.13 -7.87 26.39
N ASN A 27 -0.82 -8.99 26.24
CA ASN A 27 -0.19 -10.20 25.74
C ASN A 27 0.23 -9.94 24.28
N PRO A 28 1.51 -10.09 23.92
CA PRO A 28 1.98 -9.80 22.57
C PRO A 28 1.31 -10.66 21.47
N VAL A 29 0.65 -11.74 21.88
CA VAL A 29 -0.14 -12.64 21.03
C VAL A 29 -1.52 -12.05 20.66
N ASP A 30 -1.96 -10.98 21.34
CA ASP A 30 -3.25 -10.31 21.14
C ASP A 30 -3.13 -9.01 20.31
N VAL A 31 -2.01 -8.81 19.62
CA VAL A 31 -1.85 -7.68 18.69
C VAL A 31 -2.93 -7.77 17.60
N PRO A 32 -3.81 -6.76 17.46
CA PRO A 32 -4.83 -6.80 16.43
C PRO A 32 -4.18 -6.69 15.05
N PHE A 33 -4.69 -7.47 14.10
CA PHE A 33 -4.42 -7.30 12.68
C PHE A 33 -5.51 -6.45 12.04
N ASP A 34 -5.15 -5.69 11.01
CA ASP A 34 -6.15 -5.09 10.13
C ASP A 34 -6.68 -6.21 9.22
N ASP A 35 -8.00 -6.40 9.22
CA ASP A 35 -8.66 -7.48 8.47
C ASP A 35 -9.15 -7.03 7.09
N GLN A 36 -9.02 -5.73 6.76
CA GLN A 36 -9.34 -5.09 5.48
C GLN A 36 -10.65 -5.55 4.81
N ALA A 37 -11.59 -5.98 5.65
CA ALA A 37 -12.95 -6.29 5.27
C ALA A 37 -13.56 -5.14 4.45
N GLY A 38 -14.30 -5.46 3.39
CA GLY A 38 -15.21 -4.46 2.80
C GLY A 38 -14.70 -3.67 1.61
N ARG A 39 -13.48 -3.92 1.13
CA ARG A 39 -12.76 -2.92 0.31
C ARG A 39 -12.43 -3.42 -1.07
N TRP A 40 -12.69 -2.56 -2.05
CA TRP A 40 -12.07 -2.68 -3.36
C TRP A 40 -10.58 -2.38 -3.20
N MET A 41 -9.73 -3.32 -3.64
CA MET A 41 -8.27 -3.24 -3.49
C MET A 41 -7.65 -2.82 -4.80
N ASN A 42 -7.14 -1.59 -4.86
CA ASN A 42 -6.37 -1.14 -6.02
C ASN A 42 -4.90 -1.50 -5.87
N PHE A 43 -4.47 -2.67 -6.32
CA PHE A 43 -3.03 -3.01 -6.24
C PHE A 43 -2.17 -2.20 -7.21
N GLU A 44 -2.78 -1.65 -8.28
CA GLU A 44 -2.14 -0.76 -9.25
C GLU A 44 -0.78 -1.30 -9.77
N LEU A 45 -0.74 -2.60 -10.07
CA LEU A 45 0.49 -3.31 -10.40
C LEU A 45 1.13 -2.79 -11.69
N PRO A 46 2.45 -2.83 -11.83
CA PRO A 46 3.14 -2.46 -13.06
C PRO A 46 3.05 -3.59 -14.09
N PRO A 47 2.34 -3.43 -15.22
CA PRO A 47 2.40 -4.41 -16.30
C PRO A 47 3.80 -4.35 -16.94
N GLN A 48 4.41 -5.51 -17.15
CA GLN A 48 5.66 -5.64 -17.91
C GLN A 48 5.33 -6.04 -19.35
N ASP A 49 4.79 -7.24 -19.54
CA ASP A 49 4.45 -7.81 -20.86
C ASP A 49 2.99 -8.32 -20.89
N PRO A 50 1.98 -7.44 -20.80
CA PRO A 50 0.58 -7.85 -20.72
C PRO A 50 0.01 -8.40 -22.03
N ILE A 51 0.73 -8.29 -23.16
CA ILE A 51 0.30 -8.76 -24.47
C ILE A 51 1.22 -9.88 -24.98
N CYS A 52 0.63 -10.98 -25.44
CA CYS A 52 1.37 -12.09 -26.04
C CYS A 52 0.73 -12.56 -27.34
N PHE A 53 1.52 -12.93 -28.34
CA PHE A 53 1.00 -13.59 -29.55
C PHE A 53 1.15 -15.10 -29.46
N SER A 54 0.18 -15.83 -30.02
CA SER A 54 0.35 -17.26 -30.24
C SER A 54 1.45 -17.55 -31.25
N HIS A 55 2.07 -18.73 -31.12
CA HIS A 55 3.16 -19.15 -31.99
C HIS A 55 2.75 -19.21 -33.48
N ASP A 56 1.50 -19.61 -33.76
CA ASP A 56 0.93 -19.66 -35.11
C ASP A 56 0.64 -18.26 -35.72
N GLY A 57 0.77 -17.18 -34.94
CA GLY A 57 0.46 -15.82 -35.35
C GLY A 57 -1.02 -15.57 -35.64
N GLY A 58 -1.92 -16.44 -35.17
CA GLY A 58 -3.36 -16.30 -35.33
C GLY A 58 -4.05 -15.51 -34.22
N TRP A 59 -3.46 -15.49 -33.02
CA TRP A 59 -4.07 -15.01 -31.79
C TRP A 59 -3.20 -14.01 -31.04
N VAL A 60 -3.87 -13.13 -30.31
CA VAL A 60 -3.26 -12.26 -29.30
C VAL A 60 -3.98 -12.45 -27.97
N TRP A 61 -3.20 -12.63 -26.92
CA TRP A 61 -3.60 -12.76 -25.54
C TRP A 61 -3.30 -11.46 -24.82
N VAL A 62 -4.25 -10.97 -24.03
CA VAL A 62 -4.10 -9.72 -23.28
C VAL A 62 -4.54 -9.94 -21.84
N ALA A 63 -3.65 -9.63 -20.90
CA ALA A 63 -3.98 -9.65 -19.48
C ALA A 63 -4.84 -8.43 -19.12
N ASN A 64 -6.14 -8.66 -18.90
CA ASN A 64 -6.99 -7.74 -18.16
C ASN A 64 -6.72 -7.95 -16.66
N GLN A 65 -5.80 -7.17 -16.10
CA GLN A 65 -5.40 -7.29 -14.69
C GLN A 65 -6.56 -6.97 -13.75
N VAL A 66 -7.35 -5.95 -14.09
CA VAL A 66 -8.34 -5.35 -13.20
C VAL A 66 -9.63 -6.15 -13.18
N GLY A 67 -10.13 -6.55 -14.35
CA GLY A 67 -11.23 -7.50 -14.50
C GLY A 67 -10.81 -8.95 -14.34
N ARG A 68 -9.52 -9.21 -14.05
CA ARG A 68 -8.97 -10.52 -13.69
C ARG A 68 -9.20 -11.57 -14.76
N GLN A 69 -8.89 -11.21 -15.99
CA GLN A 69 -9.18 -12.04 -17.15
C GLN A 69 -8.03 -12.08 -18.13
N LEU A 70 -7.80 -13.24 -18.76
CA LEU A 70 -6.97 -13.34 -19.95
C LEU A 70 -7.89 -13.34 -21.16
N GLN A 71 -7.79 -12.30 -21.97
CA GLN A 71 -8.62 -12.14 -23.16
C GLN A 71 -7.88 -12.62 -24.40
N ARG A 72 -8.53 -13.47 -25.20
CA ARG A 72 -8.01 -13.96 -26.48
C ARG A 72 -8.72 -13.28 -27.63
N PHE A 73 -7.97 -12.66 -28.55
CA PHE A 73 -8.49 -12.06 -29.78
C PHE A 73 -7.86 -12.70 -30.99
N ARG A 74 -8.62 -12.84 -32.07
CA ARG A 74 -8.05 -13.17 -33.38
C ARG A 74 -7.36 -11.94 -33.95
N ILE A 75 -6.16 -12.11 -34.51
CA ILE A 75 -5.43 -10.99 -35.12
C ILE A 75 -6.30 -10.34 -36.23
N GLY A 76 -6.35 -9.01 -36.22
CA GLY A 76 -7.17 -8.21 -37.14
C GLY A 76 -8.69 -8.21 -36.88
N HIS A 77 -9.22 -8.99 -35.92
CA HIS A 77 -10.68 -9.06 -35.64
C HIS A 77 -11.10 -8.27 -34.41
N ALA A 78 -12.30 -7.68 -34.42
CA ALA A 78 -12.66 -6.64 -33.46
C ALA A 78 -12.94 -7.12 -32.02
N GLY A 79 -13.26 -8.39 -31.78
CA GLY A 79 -13.70 -8.86 -30.45
C GLY A 79 -12.99 -10.09 -29.90
N PRO A 80 -13.04 -10.28 -28.56
CA PRO A 80 -12.47 -11.44 -27.92
C PRO A 80 -13.30 -12.66 -28.31
N GLU A 81 -12.61 -13.76 -28.53
CA GLU A 81 -13.23 -15.07 -28.74
C GLU A 81 -13.43 -15.78 -27.40
N TYR A 82 -12.58 -15.50 -26.41
CA TYR A 82 -12.56 -16.18 -25.13
C TYR A 82 -12.05 -15.26 -24.01
N SER A 83 -12.54 -15.48 -22.78
CA SER A 83 -12.06 -14.82 -21.56
C SER A 83 -11.84 -15.86 -20.45
N LEU A 84 -10.62 -15.92 -19.89
CA LEU A 84 -10.24 -16.88 -18.83
C LEU A 84 -10.05 -16.16 -17.50
N PRO A 85 -10.44 -16.74 -16.36
CA PRO A 85 -10.11 -16.18 -15.05
C PRO A 85 -8.60 -16.12 -14.83
N LEU A 86 -8.12 -15.02 -14.26
CA LEU A 86 -6.76 -14.81 -13.80
C LEU A 86 -6.72 -14.47 -12.31
N SER A 87 -5.56 -14.71 -11.70
CA SER A 87 -5.21 -14.06 -10.45
C SER A 87 -5.01 -12.55 -10.68
N PRO A 88 -5.30 -11.68 -9.68
CA PRO A 88 -5.23 -10.22 -9.85
C PRO A 88 -3.78 -9.72 -10.01
N GLY A 89 -2.78 -10.61 -9.88
CA GLY A 89 -1.37 -10.28 -9.87
C GLY A 89 -0.65 -10.42 -11.21
N VAL A 90 -1.32 -10.87 -12.28
CA VAL A 90 -0.63 -11.18 -13.56
C VAL A 90 -0.11 -9.90 -14.21
N VAL A 91 1.21 -9.78 -14.37
CA VAL A 91 1.90 -8.63 -14.96
C VAL A 91 2.55 -8.93 -16.31
N ALA A 92 2.77 -10.20 -16.62
CA ALA A 92 3.28 -10.64 -17.92
C ALA A 92 2.62 -11.94 -18.39
N VAL A 93 2.44 -12.07 -19.70
CA VAL A 93 1.98 -13.27 -20.40
C VAL A 93 3.02 -13.59 -21.46
N VAL A 94 3.63 -14.78 -21.39
CA VAL A 94 4.74 -15.14 -22.29
C VAL A 94 4.49 -16.52 -22.88
N ALA A 95 4.46 -16.62 -24.21
CA ALA A 95 4.36 -17.89 -24.91
C ALA A 95 5.70 -18.61 -24.90
N ARG A 96 5.68 -19.90 -24.57
CA ARG A 96 6.88 -20.73 -24.66
C ARG A 96 7.19 -21.02 -26.14
N PRO A 97 8.44 -20.88 -26.59
CA PRO A 97 8.82 -21.20 -27.97
C PRO A 97 8.44 -22.63 -28.38
N GLU A 98 7.91 -22.79 -29.59
CA GLU A 98 7.54 -24.08 -30.20
C GLU A 98 6.54 -24.93 -29.36
N SER A 99 5.73 -24.27 -28.52
CA SER A 99 4.72 -24.87 -27.64
C SER A 99 3.45 -24.03 -27.64
N GLU A 100 2.32 -24.62 -27.26
CA GLU A 100 1.05 -23.91 -27.03
C GLU A 100 0.92 -23.39 -25.58
N GLU A 101 1.95 -23.60 -24.75
CA GLU A 101 1.99 -23.12 -23.37
C GLU A 101 2.13 -21.59 -23.29
N LEU A 102 1.27 -21.00 -22.48
CA LEU A 102 1.37 -19.62 -21.99
C LEU A 102 1.80 -19.62 -20.53
N TRP A 103 2.82 -18.82 -20.22
CA TRP A 103 3.32 -18.65 -18.87
C TRP A 103 2.89 -17.28 -18.33
N LEU A 104 2.19 -17.30 -17.22
CA LEU A 104 1.54 -16.14 -16.59
C LEU A 104 2.35 -15.74 -15.36
N VAL A 105 3.07 -14.62 -15.45
CA VAL A 105 3.89 -14.13 -14.34
C VAL A 105 3.02 -13.34 -13.39
N ASP A 106 2.85 -13.83 -12.17
CA ASP A 106 1.98 -13.24 -11.17
C ASP A 106 2.77 -12.61 -10.01
N HIS A 107 2.79 -11.28 -10.02
CA HIS A 107 3.49 -10.42 -9.08
C HIS A 107 3.02 -10.62 -7.63
N LEU A 108 1.71 -10.71 -7.40
CA LEU A 108 1.15 -10.75 -6.05
C LEU A 108 1.35 -12.11 -5.38
N THR A 109 1.13 -13.19 -6.14
CA THR A 109 1.15 -14.56 -5.64
C THR A 109 2.56 -15.17 -5.59
N SER A 110 3.55 -14.43 -6.11
CA SER A 110 4.94 -14.87 -6.23
C SER A 110 5.02 -16.22 -6.96
N SER A 111 4.38 -16.28 -8.12
CA SER A 111 4.23 -17.50 -8.88
C SER A 111 4.22 -17.28 -10.39
N VAL A 112 4.48 -18.35 -11.13
CA VAL A 112 4.26 -18.43 -12.57
C VAL A 112 3.23 -19.52 -12.85
N GLY A 113 2.09 -19.14 -13.44
CA GLY A 113 1.08 -20.06 -13.90
C GLY A 113 1.43 -20.63 -15.28
N VAL A 114 1.29 -21.93 -15.48
CA VAL A 114 1.45 -22.58 -16.80
C VAL A 114 0.08 -22.96 -17.33
N MET A 115 -0.29 -22.38 -18.46
CA MET A 115 -1.59 -22.52 -19.08
C MET A 115 -1.46 -23.11 -20.47
N GLU A 116 -2.34 -24.06 -20.80
CA GLU A 116 -2.51 -24.54 -22.17
C GLU A 116 -3.29 -23.50 -22.98
N GLY A 117 -2.68 -22.91 -24.01
CA GLY A 117 -3.27 -21.82 -24.78
C GLY A 117 -4.52 -22.22 -25.54
N ALA A 118 -4.63 -23.46 -26.03
CA ALA A 118 -5.79 -23.86 -26.82
C ALA A 118 -7.10 -23.88 -25.99
N THR A 119 -7.02 -24.45 -24.78
CA THR A 119 -8.17 -24.67 -23.89
C THR A 119 -8.29 -23.63 -22.79
N GLY A 120 -7.20 -22.90 -22.50
CA GLY A 120 -7.09 -22.01 -21.36
C GLY A 120 -6.97 -22.72 -20.01
N THR A 121 -6.70 -24.02 -20.00
CA THR A 121 -6.57 -24.77 -18.75
C THR A 121 -5.28 -24.38 -18.05
N LEU A 122 -5.37 -23.87 -16.82
CA LEU A 122 -4.19 -23.66 -15.97
C LEU A 122 -3.74 -25.02 -15.41
N GLU A 123 -2.65 -25.55 -15.94
CA GLU A 123 -2.17 -26.89 -15.63
C GLU A 123 -1.36 -26.93 -14.34
N ARG A 124 -0.58 -25.86 -14.08
CA ARG A 124 0.41 -25.80 -12.98
C ARG A 124 0.57 -24.38 -12.46
N THR A 125 1.02 -24.29 -11.22
CA THR A 125 1.51 -23.05 -10.60
C THR A 125 2.91 -23.32 -10.04
N ILE A 126 3.91 -22.59 -10.53
CA ILE A 126 5.32 -22.68 -10.12
C ILE A 126 5.58 -21.57 -9.11
N ARG A 127 6.12 -21.90 -7.93
CA ARG A 127 6.53 -20.89 -6.95
C ARG A 127 7.90 -20.33 -7.30
N VAL A 128 8.03 -19.01 -7.28
CA VAL A 128 9.26 -18.26 -7.58
C VAL A 128 9.54 -17.25 -6.46
N GLY A 129 10.58 -16.45 -6.60
CA GLY A 129 10.86 -15.33 -5.69
C GLY A 129 9.76 -14.27 -5.69
N ASN A 130 9.83 -13.37 -4.71
CA ASN A 130 8.79 -12.37 -4.47
C ASN A 130 8.68 -11.36 -5.61
N ALA A 131 7.44 -10.97 -5.93
CA ALA A 131 7.11 -9.95 -6.92
C ALA A 131 7.75 -10.21 -8.31
N PRO A 132 7.47 -11.35 -8.96
CA PRO A 132 8.02 -11.61 -10.28
C PRO A 132 7.44 -10.66 -11.33
N GLN A 133 8.24 -10.30 -12.35
CA GLN A 133 7.92 -9.24 -13.31
C GLN A 133 8.04 -9.70 -14.76
N GLY A 134 9.27 -9.78 -15.28
CA GLY A 134 9.56 -10.19 -16.64
C GLY A 134 9.98 -11.65 -16.72
N LEU A 135 9.69 -12.30 -17.86
CA LEU A 135 10.09 -13.68 -18.12
C LEU A 135 10.58 -13.84 -19.57
N VAL A 136 11.71 -14.53 -19.74
CA VAL A 136 12.21 -14.92 -21.07
C VAL A 136 12.59 -16.39 -21.12
N PHE A 137 12.43 -17.00 -22.29
CA PHE A 137 12.82 -18.39 -22.53
C PHE A 137 14.16 -18.53 -23.23
N SER A 138 14.77 -19.70 -23.09
CA SER A 138 15.83 -20.15 -23.99
C SER A 138 15.27 -20.34 -25.41
N GLY A 139 16.12 -20.28 -26.43
CA GLY A 139 15.66 -20.38 -27.82
C GLY A 139 15.00 -21.71 -28.17
N ASP A 140 15.31 -22.76 -27.40
CA ASP A 140 14.70 -24.09 -27.50
C ASP A 140 13.54 -24.31 -26.49
N GLY A 141 13.19 -23.29 -25.70
CA GLY A 141 12.13 -23.37 -24.70
C GLY A 141 12.38 -24.35 -23.55
N THR A 142 13.61 -24.82 -23.33
CA THR A 142 13.96 -25.77 -22.26
C THR A 142 14.22 -25.11 -20.90
N ARG A 143 14.51 -23.80 -20.89
CA ARG A 143 14.73 -22.99 -19.70
C ARG A 143 13.93 -21.69 -19.77
N ALA A 144 13.48 -21.21 -18.62
CA ALA A 144 12.93 -19.88 -18.45
C ALA A 144 13.67 -19.13 -17.35
N TRP A 145 13.79 -17.82 -17.50
CA TRP A 145 14.35 -16.91 -16.49
C TRP A 145 13.31 -15.88 -16.12
N VAL A 146 13.04 -15.75 -14.82
CA VAL A 146 12.05 -14.80 -14.29
C VAL A 146 12.72 -13.83 -13.34
N THR A 147 12.51 -12.52 -13.56
CA THR A 147 12.98 -11.49 -12.62
C THR A 147 12.08 -11.44 -11.41
N CYS A 148 12.64 -11.48 -10.21
CA CYS A 148 11.93 -11.38 -8.93
C CYS A 148 12.31 -10.06 -8.25
N SER A 149 11.45 -9.05 -8.37
CA SER A 149 11.84 -7.67 -8.12
C SER A 149 12.10 -7.39 -6.64
N SER A 150 11.26 -7.90 -5.74
CA SER A 150 11.40 -7.66 -4.30
C SER A 150 12.57 -8.46 -3.68
N ASP A 151 13.02 -9.53 -4.35
CA ASP A 151 14.15 -10.36 -3.90
C ASP A 151 15.47 -9.98 -4.58
N ASN A 152 15.46 -9.01 -5.52
CA ASN A 152 16.63 -8.58 -6.30
C ASN A 152 17.40 -9.77 -6.93
N ARG A 153 16.69 -10.66 -7.62
CA ARG A 153 17.29 -11.85 -8.24
C ARG A 153 16.56 -12.30 -9.51
N VAL A 154 17.16 -13.25 -10.23
CA VAL A 154 16.52 -13.98 -11.33
C VAL A 154 16.42 -15.46 -10.96
N ASP A 155 15.22 -16.02 -11.00
CA ASP A 155 15.02 -17.46 -10.84
C ASP A 155 15.07 -18.16 -12.21
N VAL A 156 15.74 -19.31 -12.25
CA VAL A 156 15.87 -20.18 -13.44
C VAL A 156 14.95 -21.36 -13.28
N ILE A 157 14.03 -21.55 -14.23
CA ILE A 157 13.05 -22.63 -14.24
C ILE A 157 13.41 -23.63 -15.34
N ASP A 158 13.45 -24.91 -14.97
CA ASP A 158 13.49 -26.02 -15.94
C ASP A 158 12.08 -26.29 -16.44
N THR A 159 11.86 -26.22 -17.76
CA THR A 159 10.52 -26.33 -18.34
C THR A 159 10.04 -27.76 -18.53
N ALA A 160 10.89 -28.77 -18.25
CA ALA A 160 10.50 -30.17 -18.24
C ALA A 160 10.01 -30.61 -16.85
N THR A 161 10.62 -30.09 -15.78
CA THR A 161 10.21 -30.38 -14.40
C THR A 161 9.22 -29.35 -13.84
N TYR A 162 9.20 -28.14 -14.39
CA TYR A 162 8.46 -26.97 -13.87
C TYR A 162 8.92 -26.57 -12.45
N GLU A 163 10.21 -26.69 -12.18
CA GLU A 163 10.82 -26.35 -10.90
C GLU A 163 11.86 -25.23 -11.07
N VAL A 164 11.96 -24.37 -10.06
CA VAL A 164 13.09 -23.44 -9.94
C VAL A 164 14.33 -24.26 -9.58
N VAL A 165 15.30 -24.30 -10.48
CA VAL A 165 16.53 -25.11 -10.36
C VAL A 165 17.75 -24.28 -9.95
N HIS A 166 17.67 -22.95 -10.07
CA HIS A 166 18.75 -22.03 -9.70
C HIS A 166 18.20 -20.62 -9.46
N SER A 167 18.91 -19.82 -8.67
CA SER A 167 18.59 -18.41 -8.41
C SER A 167 19.86 -17.57 -8.47
N ILE A 168 19.82 -16.49 -9.24
CA ILE A 168 20.97 -15.64 -9.54
C ILE A 168 20.75 -14.27 -8.89
N PRO A 169 21.51 -13.90 -7.84
CA PRO A 169 21.42 -12.57 -7.24
C PRO A 169 21.76 -11.48 -8.26
N VAL A 170 20.90 -10.45 -8.34
CA VAL A 170 21.12 -9.25 -9.13
C VAL A 170 21.40 -8.11 -8.18
N PRO A 171 22.61 -7.53 -8.18
CA PRO A 171 22.99 -6.57 -7.16
C PRO A 171 22.52 -5.14 -7.54
N GLY A 172 21.23 -5.00 -7.84
CA GLY A 172 20.46 -3.79 -8.14
C GLY A 172 19.04 -3.90 -7.58
N ARG A 173 18.21 -2.87 -7.71
CA ARG A 173 16.88 -2.81 -7.09
C ARG A 173 15.73 -2.99 -8.07
N GLU A 174 14.80 -3.85 -7.69
CA GLU A 174 13.62 -4.20 -8.48
C GLU A 174 13.99 -4.57 -9.93
N PRO A 175 14.74 -5.66 -10.19
CA PRO A 175 14.91 -6.13 -11.55
C PRO A 175 13.53 -6.38 -12.19
N ARG A 176 13.25 -5.71 -13.32
CA ARG A 176 11.97 -5.83 -14.04
C ARG A 176 12.20 -6.35 -15.46
N GLY A 177 12.60 -5.46 -16.37
CA GLY A 177 12.86 -5.80 -17.78
C GLY A 177 13.98 -6.82 -17.94
N ILE A 178 13.76 -7.80 -18.81
CA ILE A 178 14.73 -8.86 -19.10
C ILE A 178 14.66 -9.24 -20.58
N ALA A 179 15.82 -9.30 -21.23
CA ALA A 179 15.94 -9.72 -22.62
C ALA A 179 17.06 -10.74 -22.80
N ARG A 180 16.87 -11.66 -23.74
CA ARG A 180 17.92 -12.58 -24.18
C ARG A 180 18.49 -12.12 -25.52
N VAL A 181 19.80 -11.91 -25.57
CA VAL A 181 20.52 -11.59 -26.82
C VAL A 181 21.70 -12.54 -26.96
N GLY A 182 21.67 -13.38 -27.99
CA GLY A 182 22.69 -14.40 -28.22
C GLY A 182 22.79 -15.42 -27.07
N SER A 183 23.95 -15.45 -26.42
CA SER A 183 24.28 -16.32 -25.28
C SER A 183 24.15 -15.62 -23.92
N ASP A 184 23.62 -14.41 -23.89
CA ASP A 184 23.54 -13.59 -22.68
C ASP A 184 22.10 -13.18 -22.39
N LEU A 185 21.83 -12.91 -21.10
CA LEU A 185 20.64 -12.19 -20.66
C LEU A 185 21.04 -10.80 -20.18
N PHE A 186 20.17 -9.83 -20.43
CA PHE A 186 20.27 -8.46 -19.97
C PHE A 186 19.10 -8.17 -19.06
N VAL A 187 19.37 -7.72 -17.84
CA VAL A 187 18.37 -7.47 -16.79
C VAL A 187 18.47 -6.03 -16.33
N ALA A 188 17.39 -5.26 -16.49
CA ALA A 188 17.34 -3.87 -16.05
C ALA A 188 16.91 -3.76 -14.58
N SER A 189 17.68 -3.01 -13.81
CA SER A 189 17.29 -2.52 -12.49
C SER A 189 16.27 -1.42 -12.68
N PHE A 190 15.00 -1.63 -12.29
CA PHE A 190 13.99 -0.59 -12.46
C PHE A 190 14.32 0.65 -11.64
N LEU A 191 14.67 0.47 -10.35
CA LEU A 191 15.14 1.56 -9.49
C LEU A 191 16.67 1.67 -9.56
N SER A 192 17.20 2.06 -10.72
CA SER A 192 18.66 2.18 -10.94
C SER A 192 19.25 3.41 -10.25
N GLY A 193 18.50 4.52 -10.29
CA GLY A 193 18.94 5.83 -9.84
C GLY A 193 19.91 6.51 -10.80
N ASN A 194 20.49 7.63 -10.40
CA ASN A 194 21.37 8.44 -11.25
C ASN A 194 22.64 8.91 -10.55
N GLY A 195 23.04 8.19 -9.50
CA GLY A 195 24.27 8.49 -8.74
C GLY A 195 24.19 9.73 -7.85
N THR A 196 22.98 10.16 -7.46
CA THR A 196 22.76 11.33 -6.58
C THR A 196 22.54 10.94 -5.12
N ALA A 197 23.07 11.74 -4.19
CA ALA A 197 22.86 11.58 -2.74
C ALA A 197 22.57 12.91 -2.04
N PRO A 198 21.86 12.87 -0.89
CA PRO A 198 21.80 13.99 0.03
C PRO A 198 23.20 14.35 0.55
N MET A 199 23.61 15.61 0.38
CA MET A 199 24.83 16.18 0.93
C MET A 199 24.61 16.57 2.39
N GLY A 200 25.39 15.98 3.30
CA GLY A 200 25.42 16.34 4.72
C GLY A 200 25.96 17.75 4.95
N ASN A 201 25.74 18.29 6.15
CA ASN A 201 26.16 19.65 6.45
C ASN A 201 27.63 19.68 6.93
N PRO A 202 28.56 20.27 6.14
CA PRO A 202 29.97 20.34 6.52
C PRO A 202 30.21 21.20 7.77
N GLU A 203 29.30 22.13 8.10
CA GLU A 203 29.40 22.99 9.29
C GLU A 203 29.14 22.23 10.58
N THR A 204 28.26 21.23 10.55
CA THR A 204 27.93 20.38 11.70
C THR A 204 28.70 19.08 11.72
N SER A 205 29.31 18.70 10.57
CA SER A 205 29.90 17.37 10.35
C SER A 205 28.90 16.24 10.60
N ASP A 206 27.61 16.57 10.54
CA ASP A 206 26.50 15.65 10.76
C ASP A 206 25.97 15.21 9.38
N PRO A 207 26.17 13.94 8.97
CA PRO A 207 25.67 13.44 7.70
C PRO A 207 24.14 13.33 7.65
N ASP A 208 23.46 13.53 8.78
CA ASP A 208 21.99 13.49 8.93
C ASP A 208 21.33 14.86 8.73
N ASP A 209 22.12 15.94 8.82
CA ASP A 209 21.70 17.32 8.57
C ASP A 209 21.95 17.67 7.10
N ALA A 210 21.20 17.06 6.18
CA ALA A 210 21.42 17.24 4.75
C ALA A 210 20.79 18.55 4.22
N ARG A 211 21.51 19.31 3.40
CA ARG A 211 21.04 20.60 2.84
C ARG A 211 20.69 20.57 1.35
N SER A 212 21.21 19.59 0.60
CA SER A 212 20.97 19.50 -0.85
C SER A 212 21.17 18.09 -1.40
N VAL A 213 20.87 17.86 -2.67
CA VAL A 213 21.13 16.60 -3.39
C VAL A 213 22.15 16.87 -4.50
N GLU A 214 23.22 16.08 -4.59
CA GLU A 214 24.29 16.26 -5.59
C GLU A 214 24.74 14.94 -6.21
N VAL A 215 25.40 15.03 -7.38
CA VAL A 215 26.00 13.90 -8.09
C VAL A 215 27.31 13.52 -7.39
N VAL A 216 27.38 12.29 -6.89
CA VAL A 216 28.49 11.80 -6.06
C VAL A 216 29.80 11.69 -6.87
N GLY A 217 29.71 11.38 -8.16
CA GLY A 217 30.87 11.22 -9.05
C GLY A 217 31.63 12.51 -9.38
N GLU A 218 31.07 13.69 -9.09
CA GLU A 218 31.71 14.99 -9.34
C GLU A 218 32.62 15.44 -8.17
N HIS A 219 32.65 14.70 -7.06
CA HIS A 219 33.47 15.04 -5.89
C HIS A 219 34.72 14.15 -5.76
N ASP A 220 35.90 14.78 -5.75
CA ASP A 220 37.22 14.14 -5.84
C ASP A 220 37.64 13.25 -4.65
N GLN A 221 36.79 13.05 -3.64
CA GLN A 221 37.12 12.30 -2.40
C GLN A 221 36.05 11.26 -2.00
N VAL A 222 35.14 10.95 -2.92
CA VAL A 222 33.89 10.27 -2.60
C VAL A 222 33.79 8.97 -3.39
N THR A 223 33.38 7.88 -2.74
CA THR A 223 33.04 6.61 -3.38
C THR A 223 31.72 6.79 -4.13
N PRO A 224 31.68 6.59 -5.45
CA PRO A 224 30.44 6.73 -6.21
C PRO A 224 29.35 5.79 -5.68
N LEU A 225 28.11 6.27 -5.65
CA LEU A 225 26.97 5.39 -5.41
C LEU A 225 26.96 4.28 -6.47
N PRO A 226 26.50 3.06 -6.13
CA PRO A 226 26.26 2.02 -7.12
C PRO A 226 25.19 2.46 -8.13
N ASP A 227 25.62 3.04 -9.24
CA ASP A 227 24.82 3.28 -10.43
C ASP A 227 24.87 1.99 -11.27
N ARG A 228 23.96 1.06 -10.96
CA ARG A 228 23.95 -0.28 -11.58
C ARG A 228 22.64 -0.47 -12.33
N ASP A 229 22.72 -0.18 -13.62
CA ASP A 229 21.55 -0.13 -14.49
C ASP A 229 21.19 -1.47 -15.10
N LEU A 230 22.11 -2.02 -15.90
CA LEU A 230 21.82 -3.13 -16.79
C LEU A 230 22.86 -4.22 -16.56
N PHE A 231 22.37 -5.33 -16.03
CA PHE A 231 23.18 -6.48 -15.66
C PHE A 231 23.22 -7.51 -16.77
N THR A 232 24.41 -8.07 -17.00
CA THR A 232 24.57 -9.19 -17.92
C THR A 232 24.67 -10.49 -17.13
N ILE A 233 23.88 -11.50 -17.51
CA ILE A 233 24.01 -12.88 -17.05
C ILE A 233 24.51 -13.73 -18.21
N ARG A 234 25.61 -14.45 -18.01
CA ARG A 234 26.15 -15.41 -18.99
C ARG A 234 25.37 -16.69 -18.88
N LEU A 235 24.85 -17.17 -20.00
CA LEU A 235 24.16 -18.45 -20.05
C LEU A 235 25.16 -19.57 -20.22
N GLY A 236 25.15 -20.50 -19.27
CA GLY A 236 25.97 -21.69 -19.31
C GLY A 236 25.30 -22.84 -20.06
N ALA A 237 26.03 -23.96 -20.14
CA ALA A 237 25.53 -25.19 -20.75
C ALA A 237 24.39 -25.81 -19.93
N THR A 238 24.42 -25.64 -18.61
CA THR A 238 23.36 -26.06 -17.68
C THR A 238 22.84 -24.87 -16.88
N ALA A 239 21.64 -24.99 -16.29
CA ALA A 239 21.04 -23.92 -15.49
C ALA A 239 21.91 -23.50 -14.29
N ALA A 240 22.66 -24.43 -13.69
CA ALA A 240 23.54 -24.14 -12.55
C ALA A 240 24.80 -23.35 -12.95
N ASP A 241 25.12 -23.31 -14.24
CA ASP A 241 26.25 -22.56 -14.78
C ASP A 241 25.87 -21.11 -15.14
N ASP A 242 24.58 -20.78 -15.14
CA ASP A 242 24.10 -19.43 -15.40
C ASP A 242 24.54 -18.51 -14.25
N ALA A 243 25.27 -17.45 -14.60
CA ALA A 243 25.90 -16.58 -13.61
C ALA A 243 25.95 -15.12 -14.06
N LEU A 244 25.77 -14.21 -13.12
CA LEU A 244 26.03 -12.80 -13.31
C LEU A 244 27.48 -12.60 -13.79
N ASP A 245 27.67 -11.72 -14.77
CA ASP A 245 28.99 -11.25 -15.22
C ASP A 245 29.18 -9.78 -14.77
N PRO A 246 29.82 -9.56 -13.61
CA PRO A 246 30.02 -8.22 -13.07
C PRO A 246 30.89 -7.34 -13.97
N GLY A 247 31.76 -7.94 -14.79
CA GLY A 247 32.61 -7.22 -15.75
C GLY A 247 31.83 -6.69 -16.95
N ALA A 248 30.62 -7.19 -17.17
CA ALA A 248 29.72 -6.81 -18.25
C ALA A 248 28.47 -6.04 -17.77
N THR A 249 28.45 -5.57 -16.51
CA THR A 249 27.41 -4.65 -16.04
C THR A 249 27.62 -3.27 -16.66
N ILE A 250 26.54 -2.70 -17.19
CA ILE A 250 26.53 -1.40 -17.87
C ILE A 250 25.96 -0.36 -16.91
N ARG A 251 26.57 0.82 -16.92
CA ARG A 251 26.23 1.96 -16.06
C ARG A 251 25.88 3.19 -16.91
N GLY A 252 25.29 4.21 -16.28
CA GLY A 252 24.83 5.43 -16.93
C GLY A 252 23.74 5.16 -17.99
N VAL A 253 22.81 4.23 -17.76
CA VAL A 253 21.69 3.96 -18.68
C VAL A 253 20.52 4.89 -18.36
N GLY A 254 20.19 5.12 -17.09
CA GLY A 254 19.10 6.01 -16.72
C GLY A 254 18.60 5.82 -15.30
N THR A 255 17.63 6.63 -14.86
CA THR A 255 17.13 6.56 -13.48
C THR A 255 16.13 5.43 -13.26
N LEU A 256 15.06 5.41 -14.06
CA LEU A 256 13.99 4.42 -13.97
C LEU A 256 13.88 3.65 -15.28
N LEU A 257 14.29 2.39 -15.27
CA LEU A 257 14.41 1.56 -16.48
C LEU A 257 13.20 0.65 -16.61
N TYR A 258 12.26 0.99 -17.51
CA TYR A 258 10.97 0.31 -17.58
C TYR A 258 11.05 -1.07 -18.25
N ASP A 259 11.86 -1.20 -19.31
CA ASP A 259 11.97 -2.46 -20.05
C ASP A 259 13.31 -2.62 -20.77
N VAL A 260 13.58 -3.82 -21.32
CA VAL A 260 14.75 -4.11 -22.16
C VAL A 260 14.28 -4.75 -23.46
N VAL A 261 14.33 -4.01 -24.57
CA VAL A 261 13.83 -4.48 -25.86
C VAL A 261 14.97 -4.67 -26.85
N GLN A 262 15.10 -5.85 -27.44
CA GLN A 262 16.04 -6.10 -28.52
C GLN A 262 15.50 -5.56 -29.85
N ARG A 263 16.29 -4.78 -30.58
CA ARG A 263 15.98 -4.39 -31.95
C ARG A 263 16.11 -5.62 -32.88
N PRO A 264 15.05 -5.98 -33.63
CA PRO A 264 15.04 -7.18 -34.46
C PRO A 264 16.25 -7.29 -35.40
N GLY A 265 16.88 -8.47 -35.43
CA GLY A 265 18.00 -8.77 -36.31
C GLY A 265 19.35 -8.12 -35.93
N THR A 266 19.45 -7.52 -34.75
CA THR A 266 20.67 -6.87 -34.25
C THR A 266 20.93 -7.24 -32.80
N ASP A 267 22.14 -6.99 -32.29
CA ASP A 267 22.44 -7.10 -30.86
C ASP A 267 22.11 -5.80 -30.09
N GLU A 268 21.51 -4.80 -30.75
CA GLU A 268 21.17 -3.50 -30.15
C GLU A 268 19.96 -3.65 -29.20
N LEU A 269 20.10 -3.12 -27.99
CA LEU A 269 19.07 -3.09 -26.95
C LEU A 269 18.58 -1.65 -26.75
N TRP A 270 17.28 -1.48 -26.66
CA TRP A 270 16.62 -0.20 -26.37
C TRP A 270 15.94 -0.31 -25.00
N ILE A 271 16.31 0.60 -24.11
CA ILE A 271 15.81 0.67 -22.74
C ILE A 271 15.04 1.98 -22.61
N PRO A 272 13.69 1.95 -22.68
CA PRO A 272 12.88 3.13 -22.41
C PRO A 272 12.98 3.50 -20.92
N HIS A 273 13.24 4.77 -20.63
CA HIS A 273 13.51 5.22 -19.26
C HIS A 273 13.21 6.70 -19.04
N THR A 274 13.10 7.08 -17.77
CA THR A 274 13.21 8.48 -17.35
C THR A 274 14.59 8.76 -16.74
N GLU A 275 15.01 10.01 -16.81
CA GLU A 275 16.18 10.53 -16.14
C GLU A 275 15.77 11.65 -15.18
N ALA A 276 15.99 11.47 -13.89
CA ALA A 276 15.66 12.47 -12.88
C ALA A 276 16.64 13.64 -12.92
N LEU A 277 16.10 14.84 -12.73
CA LEU A 277 16.87 16.09 -12.69
C LEU A 277 17.10 16.59 -11.25
N ASN A 278 16.92 15.71 -10.26
CA ASN A 278 16.92 16.02 -8.83
C ASN A 278 18.20 16.69 -8.28
N ALA A 279 19.38 16.46 -8.87
CA ALA A 279 20.60 17.19 -8.50
C ALA A 279 20.70 18.60 -9.11
N GLY A 280 20.03 18.81 -10.25
CA GLY A 280 20.02 20.10 -10.95
C GLY A 280 18.99 21.10 -10.42
N HIS A 281 18.04 20.63 -9.60
CA HIS A 281 16.95 21.44 -9.04
C HIS A 281 17.12 21.65 -7.54
N ARG A 282 16.84 22.87 -7.07
CA ARG A 282 16.88 23.27 -5.66
C ARG A 282 15.60 24.01 -5.31
N GLY A 283 14.68 23.32 -4.64
CA GLY A 283 13.43 23.88 -4.15
C GLY A 283 12.27 23.84 -5.15
N GLU A 284 11.06 24.02 -4.62
CA GLU A 284 9.78 23.85 -5.34
C GLU A 284 9.57 24.81 -6.52
N VAL A 285 10.33 25.90 -6.59
CA VAL A 285 10.24 26.95 -7.63
C VAL A 285 11.35 26.90 -8.69
N SER A 286 12.23 25.90 -8.62
CA SER A 286 13.40 25.79 -9.50
C SER A 286 13.20 24.87 -10.72
N PHE A 287 12.01 24.30 -10.87
CA PHE A 287 11.68 23.39 -11.97
C PHE A 287 11.28 24.17 -13.23
N ILE A 288 12.20 24.31 -14.18
CA ILE A 288 11.95 25.02 -15.44
C ILE A 288 10.78 24.35 -16.20
N GLU A 289 9.69 25.08 -16.40
CA GLU A 289 8.45 24.60 -17.02
C GLU A 289 7.86 23.35 -16.34
N GLY A 290 8.10 23.16 -15.04
CA GLY A 290 7.64 21.99 -14.29
C GLY A 290 8.26 20.67 -14.78
N GLN A 291 9.45 20.71 -15.40
CA GLN A 291 10.19 19.52 -15.81
C GLN A 291 11.01 18.96 -14.63
N VAL A 292 10.66 17.78 -14.15
CA VAL A 292 11.40 17.06 -13.08
C VAL A 292 12.23 15.89 -13.63
N VAL A 293 11.86 15.38 -14.80
CA VAL A 293 12.53 14.28 -15.49
C VAL A 293 12.75 14.59 -16.98
N ARG A 294 13.73 13.93 -17.60
CA ARG A 294 13.81 13.77 -19.06
C ARG A 294 13.31 12.41 -19.50
N ASN A 295 12.63 12.37 -20.63
CA ASN A 295 12.09 11.16 -21.25
C ASN A 295 13.03 10.67 -22.35
N ARG A 296 13.62 9.48 -22.18
CA ARG A 296 14.70 9.01 -23.05
C ARG A 296 14.59 7.52 -23.38
N ILE A 297 15.29 7.13 -24.44
CA ILE A 297 15.64 5.73 -24.70
C ILE A 297 17.15 5.62 -24.69
N ALA A 298 17.67 4.73 -23.85
CA ALA A 298 19.06 4.34 -23.91
C ALA A 298 19.22 3.24 -24.96
N VAL A 299 20.13 3.45 -25.91
CA VAL A 299 20.48 2.51 -26.96
C VAL A 299 21.83 1.92 -26.63
N VAL A 300 21.80 0.66 -26.21
CA VAL A 300 22.96 -0.12 -25.77
C VAL A 300 23.40 -1.03 -26.92
N ARG A 301 24.69 -0.96 -27.26
CA ARG A 301 25.33 -1.81 -28.28
C ARG A 301 26.38 -2.70 -27.62
N PRO A 302 26.01 -3.93 -27.23
CA PRO A 302 26.94 -4.90 -26.67
C PRO A 302 27.96 -5.31 -27.75
N GLN A 303 29.25 -5.07 -27.54
CA GLN A 303 30.28 -5.61 -28.45
C GLN A 303 30.60 -7.05 -28.06
N LEU A 304 29.99 -8.01 -28.73
CA LEU A 304 30.24 -9.44 -28.52
C LEU A 304 31.48 -9.88 -29.32
N ALA A 305 32.58 -10.19 -28.64
CA ALA A 305 33.80 -10.75 -29.24
C ALA A 305 34.05 -12.16 -28.69
N GLY A 306 33.92 -13.19 -29.53
CA GLY A 306 34.22 -14.57 -29.13
C GLY A 306 33.30 -15.17 -28.06
N GLY A 307 32.09 -14.64 -27.88
CA GLY A 307 31.13 -15.07 -26.85
C GLY A 307 31.26 -14.35 -25.50
N ALA A 308 32.10 -13.31 -25.41
CA ALA A 308 32.19 -12.42 -24.24
C ALA A 308 32.04 -10.94 -24.66
N LEU A 309 31.55 -10.10 -23.75
CA LEU A 309 31.44 -8.65 -23.96
C LEU A 309 32.83 -7.99 -23.91
N GLY A 310 33.28 -7.42 -25.02
CA GLY A 310 34.56 -6.71 -25.15
C GLY A 310 34.49 -5.20 -24.89
N GLY A 311 33.27 -4.64 -24.77
CA GLY A 311 32.97 -3.23 -24.53
C GLY A 311 31.50 -2.93 -24.81
N VAL A 312 30.97 -1.79 -24.33
CA VAL A 312 29.57 -1.38 -24.55
C VAL A 312 29.51 0.09 -24.91
N GLY A 313 28.90 0.41 -26.04
CA GLY A 313 28.54 1.78 -26.39
C GLY A 313 27.11 2.06 -25.92
N VAL A 314 26.93 3.11 -25.12
CA VAL A 314 25.61 3.64 -24.73
C VAL A 314 25.41 4.99 -25.43
N SER A 315 24.27 5.16 -26.08
CA SER A 315 23.84 6.42 -26.68
C SER A 315 22.39 6.69 -26.31
N PHE A 316 21.94 7.94 -26.36
CA PHE A 316 20.58 8.31 -25.95
C PHE A 316 19.79 8.90 -27.09
N ILE A 317 18.51 8.54 -27.13
CA ILE A 317 17.48 9.25 -27.89
C ILE A 317 16.69 10.06 -26.87
N ASP A 318 16.84 11.38 -26.92
CA ASP A 318 16.09 12.30 -26.05
C ASP A 318 14.74 12.63 -26.70
N LEU A 319 13.65 12.08 -26.17
CA LEU A 319 12.32 12.19 -26.75
C LEU A 319 11.74 13.60 -26.55
N ASP A 320 12.15 14.31 -25.51
CA ASP A 320 11.70 15.67 -25.22
C ASP A 320 12.28 16.68 -26.22
N VAL A 321 13.49 16.41 -26.70
CA VAL A 321 14.21 17.19 -27.74
C VAL A 321 13.82 16.75 -29.15
N LEU A 322 13.66 15.44 -29.38
CA LEU A 322 13.39 14.90 -30.71
C LEU A 322 11.98 15.24 -31.20
N ALA A 323 11.01 15.35 -30.29
CA ALA A 323 9.65 15.75 -30.62
C ALA A 323 9.61 17.18 -31.23
N PRO A 324 8.84 17.41 -32.31
CA PRO A 324 8.81 18.70 -32.99
C PRO A 324 8.11 19.82 -32.20
N ASN A 325 7.34 19.49 -31.16
CA ASN A 325 6.70 20.42 -30.23
C ASN A 325 6.21 19.69 -28.96
N PRO A 326 5.93 20.42 -27.86
CA PRO A 326 5.51 19.83 -26.59
C PRO A 326 4.23 18.97 -26.66
N ASP A 327 3.28 19.27 -27.56
CA ASP A 327 1.99 18.58 -27.62
C ASP A 327 2.09 17.11 -28.07
N VAL A 328 3.19 16.74 -28.71
CA VAL A 328 3.42 15.38 -29.23
C VAL A 328 4.58 14.67 -28.54
N ARG A 329 5.12 15.24 -27.46
CA ARG A 329 6.15 14.57 -26.66
C ARG A 329 5.65 13.21 -26.20
N CYS A 330 6.59 12.27 -26.11
CA CYS A 330 6.38 10.95 -25.55
C CYS A 330 6.96 10.96 -24.13
N ALA A 331 6.09 11.21 -23.17
CA ALA A 331 6.45 11.33 -21.77
C ALA A 331 6.16 10.04 -21.02
N GLU A 332 7.04 9.69 -20.08
CA GLU A 332 7.07 8.41 -19.37
C GLU A 332 7.12 7.23 -20.37
N PRO A 333 8.23 7.12 -21.14
CA PRO A 333 8.42 6.06 -22.12
C PRO A 333 8.55 4.73 -21.38
N THR A 334 7.55 3.88 -21.51
CA THR A 334 7.44 2.65 -20.71
C THR A 334 7.78 1.40 -21.50
N ASP A 335 7.65 1.45 -22.83
CA ASP A 335 7.87 0.31 -23.71
C ASP A 335 8.17 0.76 -25.15
N VAL A 336 8.83 -0.11 -25.92
CA VAL A 336 9.17 0.07 -27.33
C VAL A 336 8.81 -1.18 -28.15
N ALA A 337 8.00 -1.03 -29.19
CA ALA A 337 7.84 -2.07 -30.23
C ALA A 337 8.59 -1.71 -31.50
N PHE A 338 9.06 -2.72 -32.24
CA PHE A 338 9.70 -2.53 -33.55
C PHE A 338 8.87 -3.09 -34.70
N SER A 339 9.00 -2.47 -35.88
CA SER A 339 8.66 -3.13 -37.14
C SER A 339 9.47 -4.43 -37.29
N ARG A 340 9.00 -5.37 -38.10
CA ARG A 340 9.69 -6.67 -38.32
C ARG A 340 11.15 -6.50 -38.77
N THR A 341 11.42 -5.46 -39.55
CA THR A 341 12.76 -5.12 -40.07
C THR A 341 13.60 -4.29 -39.10
N GLY A 342 13.01 -3.80 -38.01
CA GLY A 342 13.68 -2.92 -37.04
C GLY A 342 14.04 -1.55 -37.60
N ASP A 343 13.41 -1.12 -38.70
CA ASP A 343 13.60 0.20 -39.33
C ASP A 343 12.64 1.27 -38.78
N ARG A 344 11.67 0.87 -37.96
CA ARG A 344 10.72 1.76 -37.31
C ARG A 344 10.46 1.28 -35.89
N ALA A 345 10.42 2.21 -34.95
CA ALA A 345 10.11 1.98 -33.55
C ALA A 345 8.84 2.74 -33.14
N PHE A 346 8.07 2.13 -32.23
CA PHE A 346 6.85 2.65 -31.64
C PHE A 346 7.06 2.72 -30.13
N VAL A 347 6.96 3.91 -29.54
CA VAL A 347 7.33 4.13 -28.12
C VAL A 347 6.10 4.58 -27.34
N CYS A 348 5.69 3.81 -26.32
CA CYS A 348 4.54 4.13 -25.48
C CYS A 348 4.85 5.29 -24.52
N GLY A 349 4.14 6.41 -24.65
CA GLY A 349 4.17 7.51 -23.70
C GLY A 349 3.00 7.42 -22.73
N TYR A 350 3.23 6.83 -21.55
CA TYR A 350 2.18 6.54 -20.58
C TYR A 350 1.46 7.80 -20.11
N GLY A 351 2.22 8.83 -19.75
CA GLY A 351 1.66 10.09 -19.28
C GLY A 351 1.21 11.06 -20.39
N SER A 352 1.71 10.89 -21.63
CA SER A 352 1.37 11.75 -22.77
C SER A 352 0.17 11.28 -23.59
N ASN A 353 -0.41 10.11 -23.24
CA ASN A 353 -1.51 9.47 -23.97
C ASN A 353 -1.24 9.32 -25.49
N SER A 354 -0.01 8.95 -25.84
CA SER A 354 0.45 8.86 -27.21
C SER A 354 1.49 7.75 -27.41
N VAL A 355 1.64 7.30 -28.65
CA VAL A 355 2.76 6.45 -29.08
C VAL A 355 3.61 7.24 -30.07
N ALA A 356 4.87 7.49 -29.75
CA ALA A 356 5.80 8.11 -30.69
C ALA A 356 6.24 7.11 -31.76
N VAL A 357 6.38 7.57 -32.99
CA VAL A 357 6.83 6.76 -34.12
C VAL A 357 8.16 7.32 -34.60
N LEU A 358 9.19 6.49 -34.56
CA LEU A 358 10.56 6.86 -34.93
C LEU A 358 11.00 6.04 -36.14
N ASP A 359 11.55 6.70 -37.15
CA ASP A 359 12.29 6.01 -38.21
C ASP A 359 13.73 5.77 -37.73
N VAL A 360 14.22 4.54 -37.86
CA VAL A 360 15.49 4.08 -37.30
C VAL A 360 16.49 3.79 -38.42
N GLY A 361 17.40 4.73 -38.64
CA GLY A 361 18.46 4.64 -39.64
C GLY A 361 19.80 4.18 -39.08
N PRO A 362 20.84 4.09 -39.94
CA PRO A 362 22.22 3.80 -39.51
C PRO A 362 22.84 4.92 -38.66
N ASP A 363 22.39 6.17 -38.85
CA ASP A 363 22.89 7.35 -38.16
C ASP A 363 22.11 7.69 -36.87
N GLY A 364 21.12 6.87 -36.49
CA GLY A 364 20.26 7.07 -35.33
C GLY A 364 18.77 7.11 -35.66
N ALA A 365 17.95 7.49 -34.68
CA ALA A 365 16.50 7.59 -34.81
C ALA A 365 16.06 9.03 -35.11
N THR A 366 15.03 9.18 -35.94
CA THR A 366 14.40 10.47 -36.25
C THR A 366 12.91 10.43 -36.03
N TRP A 367 12.30 11.56 -35.67
CA TRP A 367 10.85 11.66 -35.47
C TRP A 367 10.08 11.45 -36.77
N ALA A 368 9.31 10.37 -36.87
CA ALA A 368 8.42 10.12 -38.00
C ALA A 368 7.03 10.70 -37.75
N GLY A 369 6.49 10.54 -36.55
CA GLY A 369 5.17 11.04 -36.18
C GLY A 369 4.71 10.60 -34.79
N SER A 370 3.44 10.83 -34.50
CA SER A 370 2.79 10.39 -33.25
C SER A 370 1.43 9.77 -33.52
N ILE A 371 1.11 8.72 -32.78
CA ILE A 371 -0.22 8.11 -32.73
C ILE A 371 -0.88 8.56 -31.44
N ARG A 372 -2.00 9.30 -31.53
CA ARG A 372 -2.82 9.66 -30.37
C ARG A 372 -3.77 8.52 -30.07
N ILE A 373 -3.79 8.08 -28.81
CA ILE A 373 -4.68 7.01 -28.38
C ILE A 373 -6.03 7.61 -27.98
N GLN A 374 -7.08 7.16 -28.66
CA GLN A 374 -8.45 7.53 -28.33
C GLN A 374 -8.95 6.64 -27.19
N ALA A 375 -9.30 7.28 -26.09
CA ALA A 375 -9.92 6.61 -24.96
C ALA A 375 -11.28 6.03 -25.35
N THR A 376 -11.77 5.09 -24.56
CA THR A 376 -13.16 4.63 -24.65
C THR A 376 -14.11 5.80 -24.43
N THR A 377 -15.30 5.77 -25.03
CA THR A 377 -16.35 6.78 -24.73
C THR A 377 -16.78 6.75 -23.26
N LEU A 378 -16.41 5.70 -22.53
CA LEU A 378 -16.63 5.54 -21.10
C LEU A 378 -15.73 6.48 -20.27
N TYR A 379 -14.53 6.83 -20.75
CA TYR A 379 -13.54 7.63 -20.03
C TYR A 379 -12.84 8.68 -20.94
N PRO A 380 -13.40 9.89 -21.09
CA PRO A 380 -13.02 10.80 -22.19
C PRO A 380 -11.62 11.43 -22.08
N ASP A 381 -10.96 11.38 -20.92
CA ASP A 381 -9.79 12.22 -20.62
C ASP A 381 -8.42 11.59 -20.96
N GLY A 382 -8.37 10.32 -21.36
CA GLY A 382 -7.16 9.65 -21.83
C GLY A 382 -7.17 8.13 -21.60
N ALA A 383 -6.38 7.39 -22.38
CA ALA A 383 -6.31 5.93 -22.29
C ALA A 383 -5.10 5.42 -21.49
N GLY A 384 -3.96 6.14 -21.55
CA GLY A 384 -2.73 5.80 -20.82
C GLY A 384 -2.00 4.57 -21.39
N PRO A 385 -1.36 4.67 -22.58
CA PRO A 385 -0.67 3.57 -23.24
C PRO A 385 0.58 3.14 -22.49
N ARG A 386 0.67 1.88 -22.08
CA ARG A 386 1.71 1.37 -21.18
C ARG A 386 2.63 0.31 -21.80
N ASN A 387 2.11 -0.49 -22.72
CA ASN A 387 2.87 -1.52 -23.43
C ASN A 387 2.36 -1.58 -24.88
N CYS A 388 3.24 -1.87 -25.83
CA CYS A 388 2.86 -2.08 -27.21
C CYS A 388 3.66 -3.20 -27.88
N VAL A 389 3.01 -3.89 -28.81
CA VAL A 389 3.64 -4.96 -29.60
C VAL A 389 3.15 -4.92 -31.04
N VAL A 390 4.07 -5.19 -31.97
CA VAL A 390 3.74 -5.32 -33.40
C VAL A 390 3.40 -6.78 -33.69
N SER A 391 2.30 -7.01 -34.40
CA SER A 391 1.86 -8.35 -34.77
C SER A 391 2.90 -9.09 -35.61
N PRO A 392 2.95 -10.44 -35.56
CA PRO A 392 3.90 -11.22 -36.35
C PRO A 392 3.79 -10.99 -37.86
N ASP A 393 2.59 -10.64 -38.36
CA ASP A 393 2.33 -10.27 -39.75
C ASP A 393 2.79 -8.85 -40.12
N GLY A 394 3.13 -8.01 -39.14
CA GLY A 394 3.67 -6.67 -39.31
C GLY A 394 2.64 -5.60 -39.71
N HIS A 395 1.35 -5.94 -39.71
CA HIS A 395 0.28 -5.05 -40.18
C HIS A 395 -0.44 -4.30 -39.04
N TRP A 396 -0.27 -4.75 -37.79
CA TRP A 396 -0.97 -4.20 -36.64
C TRP A 396 -0.01 -3.87 -35.49
N LEU A 397 -0.24 -2.73 -34.87
CA LEU A 397 0.31 -2.40 -33.56
C LEU A 397 -0.82 -2.54 -32.53
N TYR A 398 -0.58 -3.36 -31.51
CA TYR A 398 -1.45 -3.50 -30.36
C TYR A 398 -0.86 -2.70 -29.21
N VAL A 399 -1.70 -1.92 -28.51
CA VAL A 399 -1.29 -1.05 -27.40
C VAL A 399 -2.20 -1.33 -26.22
N PHE A 400 -1.62 -1.78 -25.11
CA PHE A 400 -2.31 -1.97 -23.84
C PHE A 400 -2.35 -0.63 -23.11
N ASN A 401 -3.55 -0.19 -22.78
CA ASN A 401 -3.81 1.10 -22.15
C ASN A 401 -4.18 0.85 -20.68
N LYS A 402 -3.19 0.96 -19.79
CA LYS A 402 -3.38 0.70 -18.34
C LYS A 402 -4.34 1.71 -17.72
N GLY A 403 -4.33 2.95 -18.19
CA GLY A 403 -5.12 4.05 -17.61
C GLY A 403 -6.60 3.70 -17.47
N GLU A 404 -7.20 3.22 -18.54
CA GLU A 404 -8.63 2.85 -18.61
C GLU A 404 -8.88 1.35 -18.85
N ASN A 405 -7.85 0.50 -18.74
CA ASN A 405 -7.93 -0.94 -18.96
C ASN A 405 -8.52 -1.31 -20.35
N SER A 406 -7.90 -0.79 -21.40
CA SER A 406 -8.35 -0.96 -22.78
C SER A 406 -7.23 -1.42 -23.72
N LEU A 407 -7.61 -1.88 -24.90
CA LEU A 407 -6.70 -2.28 -25.98
C LEU A 407 -6.96 -1.42 -27.22
N SER A 408 -5.94 -0.71 -27.66
CA SER A 408 -5.95 -0.04 -28.96
C SER A 408 -5.29 -0.92 -30.01
N ARG A 409 -5.88 -0.95 -31.20
CA ARG A 409 -5.32 -1.62 -32.36
C ARG A 409 -5.16 -0.64 -33.51
N VAL A 410 -3.91 -0.43 -33.90
CA VAL A 410 -3.52 0.55 -34.91
C VAL A 410 -3.10 -0.19 -36.19
N PRO A 411 -3.81 0.01 -37.32
CA PRO A 411 -3.39 -0.55 -38.60
C PRO A 411 -2.15 0.20 -39.12
N LEU A 412 -1.02 -0.47 -39.17
CA LEU A 412 0.27 0.14 -39.53
C LEU A 412 0.33 0.60 -40.98
N ASP A 413 -0.41 -0.07 -41.87
CA ASP A 413 -0.51 0.29 -43.30
C ASP A 413 -1.22 1.63 -43.54
N LEU A 414 -1.95 2.15 -42.54
CA LEU A 414 -2.65 3.43 -42.64
C LEU A 414 -1.84 4.60 -42.09
N LEU A 415 -0.64 4.36 -41.54
CA LEU A 415 0.21 5.43 -41.03
C LEU A 415 0.73 6.29 -42.20
N PRO A 416 0.62 7.63 -42.13
CA PRO A 416 1.12 8.51 -43.18
C PRO A 416 2.63 8.38 -43.39
N ALA A 417 3.08 8.44 -44.65
CA ALA A 417 4.50 8.39 -44.99
C ALA A 417 5.24 9.74 -44.82
N GLN A 418 4.50 10.83 -44.64
CA GLN A 418 5.08 12.17 -44.44
C GLN A 418 5.65 12.33 -43.02
N PRO A 419 6.78 13.03 -42.85
CA PRO A 419 7.36 13.25 -41.52
C PRO A 419 6.46 14.15 -40.66
N ASN A 420 6.62 14.02 -39.34
CA ASN A 420 5.82 14.72 -38.32
C ASN A 420 4.31 14.48 -38.45
N PHE A 421 3.89 13.30 -38.91
CA PHE A 421 2.46 12.99 -38.98
C PHE A 421 1.84 12.91 -37.58
N ARG A 422 0.53 13.17 -37.50
CA ARG A 422 -0.31 12.87 -36.35
C ARG A 422 -1.41 11.94 -36.82
N TYR A 423 -1.54 10.78 -36.17
CA TYR A 423 -2.56 9.79 -36.48
C TYR A 423 -3.44 9.57 -35.26
N GLU A 424 -4.77 9.67 -35.41
CA GLU A 424 -5.70 9.31 -34.35
C GLU A 424 -5.99 7.80 -34.46
N ALA A 425 -5.59 7.03 -33.44
CA ALA A 425 -5.90 5.60 -33.38
C ALA A 425 -7.41 5.38 -33.36
N PRO A 426 -7.94 4.25 -33.87
CA PRO A 426 -9.31 3.86 -33.59
C PRO A 426 -9.60 3.87 -32.08
N ILE A 427 -10.86 4.15 -31.71
CA ILE A 427 -11.31 4.12 -30.30
C ILE A 427 -10.87 2.81 -29.66
N ALA A 428 -10.20 2.92 -28.51
CA ALA A 428 -9.76 1.76 -27.77
C ALA A 428 -10.94 0.90 -27.35
N ARG A 429 -10.71 -0.40 -27.21
CA ARG A 429 -11.73 -1.34 -26.76
C ARG A 429 -11.49 -1.68 -25.30
N ALA A 430 -12.51 -1.53 -24.44
CA ALA A 430 -12.46 -2.02 -23.07
C ALA A 430 -12.13 -3.52 -23.03
N LEU A 431 -11.24 -3.92 -22.12
CA LEU A 431 -10.81 -5.31 -21.98
C LEU A 431 -11.80 -6.13 -21.13
N GLY A 432 -13.09 -6.09 -21.46
CA GLY A 432 -14.15 -6.74 -20.67
C GLY A 432 -14.61 -5.87 -19.50
N TRP A 433 -15.16 -6.50 -18.46
CA TRP A 433 -15.63 -5.81 -17.27
C TRP A 433 -14.46 -5.25 -16.47
N ASP A 434 -14.58 -3.99 -16.02
CA ASP A 434 -13.64 -3.34 -15.11
C ASP A 434 -14.37 -3.01 -13.80
N PRO A 435 -14.03 -3.67 -12.67
CA PRO A 435 -14.62 -3.38 -11.37
C PRO A 435 -14.30 -1.98 -10.81
N THR A 436 -13.37 -1.25 -11.43
CA THR A 436 -12.87 0.02 -10.89
C THR A 436 -13.95 1.10 -10.99
N PRO A 437 -14.31 1.74 -9.86
CA PRO A 437 -15.15 2.93 -9.88
C PRO A 437 -14.63 3.98 -10.86
N VAL A 438 -15.53 4.59 -11.63
CA VAL A 438 -15.19 5.60 -12.65
C VAL A 438 -14.31 6.72 -12.11
N ASP A 439 -14.57 7.19 -10.89
CA ASP A 439 -13.82 8.29 -10.28
C ASP A 439 -12.35 7.92 -10.00
N ILE A 440 -12.08 6.64 -9.72
CA ILE A 440 -10.73 6.11 -9.53
C ILE A 440 -10.00 5.97 -10.87
N VAL A 441 -10.71 5.53 -11.92
CA VAL A 441 -10.15 5.51 -13.29
C VAL A 441 -9.77 6.92 -13.72
N GLN A 442 -10.66 7.90 -13.52
CA GLN A 442 -10.37 9.31 -13.81
C GLN A 442 -9.18 9.82 -12.98
N GLY A 443 -9.15 9.51 -11.69
CA GLY A 443 -8.04 9.84 -10.80
C GLY A 443 -6.69 9.32 -11.29
N ARG A 444 -6.65 8.05 -11.74
CA ARG A 444 -5.46 7.44 -12.34
C ARG A 444 -5.01 8.21 -13.59
N ILE A 445 -5.93 8.52 -14.49
CA ILE A 445 -5.64 9.28 -15.71
C ILE A 445 -5.06 10.65 -15.36
N HIS A 446 -5.66 11.40 -14.43
CA HIS A 446 -5.13 12.69 -14.01
C HIS A 446 -3.78 12.61 -13.30
N PHE A 447 -3.53 11.52 -12.55
CA PHE A 447 -2.27 11.29 -11.84
C PHE A 447 -1.08 11.10 -12.80
N ILE A 448 -1.28 10.38 -13.91
CA ILE A 448 -0.24 10.11 -14.91
C ILE A 448 -0.13 11.21 -15.98
N ARG A 449 -1.14 12.08 -16.09
CA ARG A 449 -1.26 13.04 -17.19
C ARG A 449 -0.15 14.08 -17.17
N THR A 450 0.78 14.01 -18.11
CA THR A 450 1.87 14.98 -18.22
C THR A 450 1.41 16.32 -18.77
N ALA A 451 0.26 16.34 -19.47
CA ALA A 451 -0.37 17.57 -19.92
C ALA A 451 -0.78 18.50 -18.77
N ASN A 452 -0.61 18.11 -17.51
CA ASN A 452 -0.73 18.97 -16.33
C ASN A 452 0.53 19.80 -16.03
N SER A 453 1.70 19.44 -16.55
CA SER A 453 2.94 20.25 -16.47
C SER A 453 3.07 21.19 -17.67
N LEU A 454 3.68 22.37 -17.48
CA LEU A 454 3.92 23.32 -18.57
C LEU A 454 4.80 22.72 -19.69
N SER A 455 5.82 21.94 -19.30
CA SER A 455 6.73 21.24 -20.21
C SER A 455 6.09 20.04 -20.91
N ARG A 456 4.98 19.50 -20.38
CA ARG A 456 4.33 18.26 -20.84
C ARG A 456 5.19 17.01 -20.73
N THR A 457 6.19 17.02 -19.85
CA THR A 457 7.16 15.93 -19.68
C THR A 457 6.98 15.17 -18.37
N SER A 458 6.25 15.75 -17.42
CA SER A 458 6.20 15.30 -16.03
C SER A 458 4.77 15.26 -15.48
N SER A 459 4.52 14.33 -14.57
CA SER A 459 3.25 14.13 -13.85
C SER A 459 3.52 13.71 -12.39
N CYS A 460 2.48 13.45 -11.60
CA CYS A 460 2.65 12.86 -10.27
C CYS A 460 3.34 11.48 -10.36
N ASN A 461 3.09 10.74 -11.44
CA ASN A 461 3.70 9.44 -11.72
C ASN A 461 5.21 9.52 -12.05
N SER A 462 5.76 10.72 -12.28
CA SER A 462 7.21 10.87 -12.53
C SER A 462 8.06 10.65 -11.28
N CYS A 463 7.53 10.95 -10.08
CA CYS A 463 8.18 10.61 -8.80
C CYS A 463 7.46 9.44 -8.08
N HIS A 464 6.13 9.34 -8.22
CA HIS A 464 5.32 8.28 -7.60
C HIS A 464 4.94 7.19 -8.61
N VAL A 465 5.96 6.58 -9.20
CA VAL A 465 5.79 5.68 -10.35
C VAL A 465 4.94 4.48 -9.96
N ASP A 466 3.93 4.17 -10.76
CA ASP A 466 2.94 3.10 -10.50
C ASP A 466 2.24 3.23 -9.13
N GLY A 467 1.98 4.49 -8.72
CA GLY A 467 1.37 4.79 -7.43
C GLY A 467 2.28 4.42 -6.25
N HIS A 468 3.60 4.35 -6.46
CA HIS A 468 4.57 4.01 -5.42
C HIS A 468 5.62 5.13 -5.24
N LEU A 469 6.90 4.83 -5.45
CA LEU A 469 8.03 5.73 -5.26
C LEU A 469 9.10 5.47 -6.33
N ASP A 470 9.92 6.48 -6.60
CA ASP A 470 11.09 6.42 -7.50
C ASP A 470 12.38 6.03 -6.78
N GLY A 471 12.37 6.01 -5.44
CA GLY A 471 13.52 5.71 -4.60
C GLY A 471 14.57 6.82 -4.50
N LEU A 472 14.27 8.03 -4.98
CA LEU A 472 15.22 9.14 -5.03
C LEU A 472 14.98 10.17 -3.93
N ALA A 473 16.05 10.86 -3.55
CA ALA A 473 15.96 12.07 -2.76
C ALA A 473 15.78 13.32 -3.65
N TRP A 474 14.88 14.21 -3.26
CA TRP A 474 14.57 15.48 -3.91
C TRP A 474 14.79 16.63 -2.95
N ASN A 475 15.46 17.71 -3.38
CA ASN A 475 15.56 18.91 -2.57
C ASN A 475 14.33 19.80 -2.76
N LEU A 476 13.40 19.77 -1.80
CA LEU A 476 12.16 20.55 -1.84
C LEU A 476 12.22 21.81 -0.97
N GLY A 477 13.38 22.18 -0.43
CA GLY A 477 13.52 23.39 0.40
C GLY A 477 13.20 24.68 -0.37
N LEU A 478 12.34 25.55 0.20
CA LEU A 478 12.22 26.93 -0.28
C LEU A 478 13.49 27.67 0.12
N PHE A 479 14.42 27.88 -0.83
CA PHE A 479 15.56 28.75 -0.56
C PHE A 479 15.04 30.17 -0.33
N MET A 480 15.06 30.58 0.94
CA MET A 480 15.02 31.99 1.33
C MET A 480 16.31 32.61 0.80
N ASP A 481 16.25 33.30 -0.34
CA ASP A 481 17.38 34.06 -0.83
C ASP A 481 17.71 35.16 0.20
N PRO A 482 18.88 35.11 0.86
CA PRO A 482 19.22 36.02 1.95
C PRO A 482 19.30 37.49 1.50
N GLU A 483 19.34 37.78 0.20
CA GLU A 483 19.32 39.15 -0.34
C GLU A 483 17.91 39.74 -0.46
N ILE A 484 16.86 38.91 -0.49
CA ILE A 484 15.46 39.35 -0.72
C ILE A 484 14.47 38.87 0.34
N THR A 485 14.82 37.87 1.15
CA THR A 485 13.92 37.37 2.18
C THR A 485 13.99 38.23 3.46
N PRO A 486 12.86 38.75 3.98
CA PRO A 486 12.84 39.55 5.19
C PRO A 486 13.49 38.82 6.38
N PRO A 487 14.30 39.49 7.22
CA PRO A 487 14.95 38.87 8.38
C PRO A 487 13.99 38.24 9.40
N GLU A 488 12.74 38.70 9.40
CA GLU A 488 11.67 38.22 10.27
C GLU A 488 11.16 36.83 9.84
N GLU A 489 11.22 36.51 8.55
CA GLU A 489 10.89 35.19 8.00
C GLU A 489 12.08 34.22 8.20
N MET A 490 13.33 34.69 8.15
CA MET A 490 14.53 33.87 8.45
C MET A 490 14.63 33.42 9.92
N ALA A 491 13.85 34.02 10.83
CA ALA A 491 13.88 33.70 12.27
C ALA A 491 13.03 32.46 12.63
N PHE A 492 12.23 31.94 11.70
CA PHE A 492 11.44 30.72 11.86
C PHE A 492 11.90 29.66 10.83
N PRO A 493 12.71 28.66 11.21
CA PRO A 493 13.25 27.64 10.30
C PRO A 493 12.19 26.62 9.82
N LEU A 494 10.90 26.97 9.85
CA LEU A 494 9.79 26.02 9.79
C LEU A 494 9.48 25.50 8.38
N ASP A 495 10.07 26.05 7.31
CA ASP A 495 9.80 25.59 5.94
C ASP A 495 11.05 25.30 5.08
N ASP A 496 12.20 25.05 5.72
CA ASP A 496 13.28 24.37 5.01
C ASP A 496 12.98 22.87 4.97
N LYS A 497 12.43 22.43 3.84
CA LYS A 497 12.08 21.02 3.60
C LYS A 497 13.30 20.15 3.34
N GLY A 498 14.46 20.68 2.93
CA GLY A 498 15.67 19.90 2.67
C GLY A 498 15.53 18.73 1.67
N PRO A 499 16.53 17.82 1.61
CA PRO A 499 16.51 16.59 0.80
C PRO A 499 15.59 15.50 1.33
N MET A 500 14.64 15.06 0.50
CA MET A 500 13.59 14.12 0.88
C MET A 500 13.57 12.89 -0.07
N VAL A 501 13.75 11.65 0.41
CA VAL A 501 13.50 10.35 -0.30
C VAL A 501 12.03 9.96 -0.58
N THR A 502 11.55 10.00 -1.83
CA THR A 502 10.11 9.88 -2.17
C THR A 502 9.38 8.79 -1.39
N GLN A 503 8.27 9.15 -0.73
CA GLN A 503 7.45 8.19 0.02
C GLN A 503 6.41 7.52 -0.88
N SER A 504 6.02 6.30 -0.52
CA SER A 504 4.89 5.64 -1.19
C SER A 504 3.58 6.38 -0.91
N VAL A 505 2.76 6.53 -1.94
CA VAL A 505 1.38 7.06 -1.82
C VAL A 505 0.33 5.99 -1.50
N ARG A 506 0.73 4.73 -1.29
CA ARG A 506 -0.19 3.61 -1.04
C ARG A 506 -0.77 3.72 0.37
N ARG A 507 -2.10 3.64 0.47
CA ARG A 507 -2.90 3.72 1.71
C ARG A 507 -2.69 4.96 2.56
N LEU A 508 -2.41 6.12 1.94
CA LEU A 508 -2.28 7.38 2.66
C LEU A 508 -3.55 7.76 3.46
N LYS A 509 -4.74 7.42 2.94
CA LYS A 509 -6.02 7.79 3.58
C LYS A 509 -6.16 7.30 5.02
N GLU A 510 -5.77 6.05 5.18
CA GLU A 510 -6.08 5.28 6.38
C GLU A 510 -5.13 5.54 7.52
N ILE A 511 -3.99 6.15 7.22
CA ILE A 511 -2.90 6.31 8.15
C ILE A 511 -2.89 7.74 8.67
N GLY A 512 -2.95 8.74 7.79
CA GLY A 512 -2.65 10.13 8.13
C GLY A 512 -1.38 10.28 9.01
N PRO A 513 -1.06 11.50 9.41
CA PRO A 513 -1.04 12.68 8.53
C PRO A 513 -0.31 12.41 7.18
N TYR A 514 -0.66 13.17 6.13
CA TYR A 514 -0.35 12.89 4.72
C TYR A 514 0.96 13.52 4.22
N HIS A 515 1.56 14.41 5.01
CA HIS A 515 2.88 14.96 4.68
C HIS A 515 4.00 14.06 5.14
N TRP A 516 5.14 14.17 4.47
CA TRP A 516 6.39 13.52 4.80
C TRP A 516 6.84 13.72 6.26
N ARG A 517 6.63 14.95 6.75
CA ARG A 517 6.89 15.35 8.13
C ARG A 517 5.63 15.26 8.98
N GLY A 518 4.57 14.65 8.45
CA GLY A 518 3.25 14.51 9.06
C GLY A 518 2.62 15.84 9.50
N GLU A 519 2.87 16.92 8.78
CA GLU A 519 2.38 18.28 9.09
C GLU A 519 1.03 18.62 8.41
N ARG A 520 0.62 17.84 7.39
CA ARG A 520 -0.68 18.02 6.71
C ARG A 520 -1.63 16.92 7.14
N LYS A 521 -2.85 17.31 7.54
CA LYS A 521 -3.85 16.37 8.04
C LYS A 521 -4.61 15.71 6.89
N GLU A 522 -4.68 16.35 5.74
CA GLU A 522 -5.41 15.87 4.57
C GLU A 522 -4.53 15.89 3.31
N LEU A 523 -4.92 15.08 2.32
CA LEU A 523 -4.31 15.19 0.99
C LEU A 523 -4.73 16.49 0.28
N ALA A 524 -5.94 17.00 0.57
CA ALA A 524 -6.44 18.28 0.05
C ALA A 524 -5.57 19.48 0.48
N ASP A 525 -4.90 19.41 1.63
CA ASP A 525 -3.96 20.44 2.11
C ASP A 525 -2.79 20.72 1.13
N PHE A 526 -2.56 19.82 0.18
CA PHE A 526 -1.50 19.94 -0.84
C PHE A 526 -1.97 20.61 -2.13
N ASP A 527 -3.27 20.86 -2.30
CA ASP A 527 -3.85 21.43 -3.53
C ASP A 527 -3.18 22.74 -3.98
N VAL A 528 -2.71 23.55 -3.02
CA VAL A 528 -2.01 24.81 -3.25
C VAL A 528 -0.58 24.64 -3.77
N ALA A 529 0.07 23.49 -3.50
CA ALA A 529 1.47 23.26 -3.83
C ALA A 529 1.68 22.78 -5.28
N PHE A 530 0.77 21.93 -5.79
CA PHE A 530 0.92 21.31 -7.11
C PHE A 530 0.94 22.28 -8.30
N PRO A 531 0.10 23.34 -8.34
CA PRO A 531 0.19 24.33 -9.42
C PRO A 531 1.54 25.05 -9.47
N GLY A 532 2.21 25.22 -8.34
CA GLY A 532 3.58 25.76 -8.28
C GLY A 532 4.59 24.76 -8.83
N LEU A 533 4.55 23.51 -8.35
CA LEU A 533 5.45 22.43 -8.78
C LEU A 533 5.40 22.17 -10.30
N LEU A 534 4.21 22.27 -10.89
CA LEU A 534 3.97 22.03 -12.32
C LEU A 534 4.01 23.31 -13.17
N GLU A 535 4.32 24.46 -12.56
CA GLU A 535 4.36 25.81 -13.15
C GLU A 535 3.08 26.21 -13.92
N ARG A 536 1.90 25.90 -13.34
CA ARG A 536 0.59 26.32 -13.85
C ARG A 536 -0.28 27.03 -12.80
N PRO A 537 0.20 28.11 -12.15
CA PRO A 537 -0.47 28.72 -11.00
C PRO A 537 -1.77 29.51 -11.32
N GLY A 538 -2.29 29.48 -12.56
CA GLY A 538 -3.42 30.32 -13.00
C GLY A 538 -4.56 29.60 -13.72
N GLU A 539 -4.57 28.27 -13.75
CA GLU A 539 -5.61 27.48 -14.41
C GLU A 539 -6.68 27.02 -13.42
N ASP A 540 -7.57 27.94 -13.04
CA ASP A 540 -8.76 27.64 -12.22
C ASP A 540 -9.98 27.21 -13.06
N GLY A 541 -9.79 26.94 -14.36
CA GLY A 541 -10.85 26.50 -15.29
C GLY A 541 -11.21 25.02 -15.17
N PRO A 542 -12.26 24.55 -15.89
CA PRO A 542 -12.73 23.15 -15.87
C PRO A 542 -11.67 22.09 -16.16
N GLU A 543 -10.62 22.47 -16.86
CA GLU A 543 -9.52 21.59 -17.27
C GLU A 543 -8.28 21.70 -16.34
N GLY A 544 -8.35 22.53 -15.29
CA GLY A 544 -7.24 22.78 -14.36
C GLY A 544 -7.04 21.69 -13.31
N ILE A 545 -5.78 21.47 -12.89
CA ILE A 545 -5.41 20.40 -11.95
C ILE A 545 -6.16 20.47 -10.60
N ARG A 546 -6.48 21.67 -10.11
CA ARG A 546 -7.20 21.87 -8.84
C ARG A 546 -8.59 21.25 -8.87
N GLN A 547 -9.32 21.37 -9.97
CA GLN A 547 -10.67 20.82 -10.09
C GLN A 547 -10.67 19.28 -10.17
N ASN A 548 -9.57 18.71 -10.67
CA ASN A 548 -9.40 17.26 -10.82
C ASN A 548 -8.74 16.61 -9.60
N PHE A 549 -8.23 17.41 -8.66
CA PHE A 549 -7.55 16.93 -7.46
C PHE A 549 -8.40 15.97 -6.61
N PRO A 550 -9.73 16.15 -6.47
CA PRO A 550 -10.56 15.16 -5.79
C PRO A 550 -10.50 13.75 -6.42
N TYR A 551 -10.45 13.64 -7.75
CA TYR A 551 -10.29 12.34 -8.42
C TYR A 551 -8.91 11.75 -8.16
N ILE A 552 -7.85 12.57 -8.26
CA ILE A 552 -6.48 12.14 -7.95
C ILE A 552 -6.39 11.63 -6.51
N ALA A 553 -7.02 12.34 -5.57
CA ALA A 553 -7.10 11.94 -4.18
C ALA A 553 -7.79 10.57 -4.03
N GLN A 554 -8.97 10.38 -4.62
CA GLN A 554 -9.67 9.09 -4.58
C GLN A 554 -8.83 7.94 -5.14
N TYR A 555 -8.10 8.18 -6.24
CA TYR A 555 -7.17 7.19 -6.78
C TYR A 555 -6.06 6.85 -5.78
N MET A 556 -5.33 7.85 -5.26
CA MET A 556 -4.25 7.65 -4.30
C MET A 556 -4.71 6.96 -3.01
N GLU A 557 -5.90 7.33 -2.53
CA GLU A 557 -6.49 6.81 -1.30
C GLU A 557 -6.87 5.32 -1.37
N THR A 558 -7.10 4.79 -2.57
CA THR A 558 -7.52 3.39 -2.79
C THR A 558 -6.36 2.45 -3.13
N LEU A 559 -5.16 2.99 -3.34
CA LEU A 559 -3.95 2.22 -3.60
C LEU A 559 -3.61 1.29 -2.44
N ALA A 560 -3.63 -0.01 -2.69
CA ALA A 560 -3.37 -1.07 -1.74
C ALA A 560 -1.87 -1.29 -1.51
N ILE A 561 -1.51 -1.68 -0.28
CA ILE A 561 -0.19 -2.24 0.02
C ILE A 561 -0.34 -3.77 -0.02
N PRO A 562 0.48 -4.50 -0.80
CA PRO A 562 0.48 -5.96 -0.79
C PRO A 562 0.71 -6.56 0.62
N PRO A 563 0.40 -7.84 0.83
CA PRO A 563 0.79 -8.55 2.06
C PRO A 563 2.30 -8.40 2.31
N ASN A 564 2.68 -8.19 3.57
CA ASN A 564 4.08 -8.09 3.94
C ASN A 564 4.77 -9.45 3.67
N PRO A 565 5.76 -9.52 2.75
CA PRO A 565 6.39 -10.79 2.38
C PRO A 565 7.20 -11.41 3.53
N HIS A 566 7.55 -10.63 4.56
CA HIS A 566 8.25 -11.14 5.74
C HIS A 566 7.31 -11.63 6.84
N GLN A 567 6.01 -11.38 6.74
CA GLN A 567 5.03 -11.83 7.72
C GLN A 567 4.84 -13.36 7.62
N SER A 568 4.70 -14.02 8.76
CA SER A 568 4.39 -15.46 8.79
C SER A 568 3.04 -15.74 8.11
N ARG A 569 2.94 -16.87 7.39
CA ARG A 569 1.74 -17.24 6.61
C ARG A 569 0.44 -17.22 7.42
N ASN A 570 0.50 -17.55 8.70
CA ASN A 570 -0.66 -17.58 9.61
C ASN A 570 -0.83 -16.31 10.45
N ARG A 571 -0.12 -15.21 10.10
CA ARG A 571 -0.10 -13.94 10.83
C ARG A 571 0.12 -14.12 12.33
N ARG A 572 1.17 -14.85 12.71
CA ARG A 572 1.57 -14.99 14.13
C ARG A 572 3.02 -14.54 14.33
N TYR A 573 3.21 -13.70 15.33
CA TYR A 573 4.55 -13.32 15.78
C TYR A 573 5.18 -14.46 16.59
N VAL A 574 6.41 -14.83 16.25
CA VAL A 574 7.14 -15.91 16.94
C VAL A 574 8.55 -15.48 17.32
N GLY A 575 9.10 -16.10 18.37
CA GLY A 575 10.49 -15.86 18.79
C GLY A 575 10.77 -14.37 19.06
N THR A 576 11.76 -13.82 18.35
CA THR A 576 12.21 -12.42 18.48
C THR A 576 11.15 -11.40 18.12
N GLU A 577 10.26 -11.70 17.16
CA GLU A 577 9.15 -10.81 16.77
C GLU A 577 8.17 -10.63 17.93
N ASN A 578 7.87 -11.70 18.65
CA ASN A 578 6.98 -11.66 19.80
C ASN A 578 7.60 -10.89 20.99
N LEU A 579 8.92 -10.97 21.16
CA LEU A 579 9.64 -10.12 22.11
C LEU A 579 9.60 -8.65 21.69
N GLY A 580 9.75 -8.37 20.40
CA GLY A 580 9.63 -7.02 19.85
C GLY A 580 8.24 -6.42 20.01
N ALA A 581 7.19 -7.19 19.77
CA ALA A 581 5.81 -6.80 20.04
C ALA A 581 5.61 -6.44 21.52
N ASN A 582 6.21 -7.20 22.43
CA ASN A 582 6.18 -6.88 23.87
C ASN A 582 6.87 -5.54 24.17
N VAL A 583 8.05 -5.29 23.58
CA VAL A 583 8.74 -4.00 23.70
C VAL A 583 7.83 -2.88 23.19
N PHE A 584 7.26 -3.04 22.00
CA PHE A 584 6.41 -2.04 21.38
C PHE A 584 5.17 -1.68 22.22
N MET A 585 4.47 -2.68 22.77
CA MET A 585 3.23 -2.49 23.53
C MET A 585 3.47 -2.05 24.96
N ASN A 586 4.50 -2.59 25.61
CA ASN A 586 4.62 -2.55 27.08
C ASN A 586 5.88 -1.85 27.59
N ARG A 587 6.92 -1.64 26.77
CA ARG A 587 8.14 -0.95 27.21
C ARG A 587 7.89 0.55 27.31
N VAL A 588 7.90 1.06 28.54
CA VAL A 588 7.86 2.51 28.76
C VAL A 588 9.22 3.12 28.46
N LEU A 589 9.26 4.03 27.50
CA LEU A 589 10.48 4.70 27.04
C LEU A 589 10.90 5.79 28.03
N SER A 590 12.06 6.40 27.78
CA SER A 590 12.61 7.51 28.59
C SER A 590 11.67 8.72 28.77
N ASN A 591 10.75 8.93 27.84
CA ASN A 591 9.73 9.98 27.86
C ASN A 591 8.46 9.60 28.65
N GLY A 592 8.39 8.40 29.23
CA GLY A 592 7.29 7.96 30.08
C GLY A 592 6.09 7.34 29.35
N VAL A 593 6.16 7.10 28.05
CA VAL A 593 5.12 6.42 27.26
C VAL A 593 5.67 5.21 26.49
N ALA A 594 4.81 4.29 26.04
CA ALA A 594 5.20 3.17 25.18
C ALA A 594 5.03 3.52 23.69
N CYS A 595 5.66 2.78 22.77
CA CYS A 595 5.53 3.03 21.33
C CYS A 595 4.06 2.99 20.87
N ALA A 596 3.28 2.04 21.38
CA ALA A 596 1.86 1.86 21.07
C ALA A 596 0.97 3.05 21.48
N THR A 597 1.45 3.99 22.31
CA THR A 597 0.71 5.20 22.68
C THR A 597 0.54 6.13 21.48
N CYS A 598 1.58 6.30 20.66
CA CYS A 598 1.53 7.12 19.44
C CYS A 598 1.25 6.25 18.20
N HIS A 599 1.78 5.04 18.16
CA HIS A 599 1.61 4.11 17.06
C HIS A 599 0.51 3.08 17.35
N VAL A 600 -0.73 3.55 17.35
CA VAL A 600 -1.89 2.72 17.68
C VAL A 600 -2.09 1.62 16.62
N LEU A 601 -2.20 0.37 17.07
CA LEU A 601 -2.44 -0.79 16.22
C LEU A 601 -3.95 -0.94 15.89
N PRO A 602 -4.31 -1.55 14.74
CA PRO A 602 -3.43 -2.21 13.75
C PRO A 602 -2.82 -1.26 12.70
N LEU A 603 -3.17 0.03 12.71
CA LEU A 603 -2.77 0.97 11.65
C LEU A 603 -1.31 1.45 11.80
N GLY A 604 -0.75 1.37 13.00
CA GLY A 604 0.60 1.83 13.30
C GLY A 604 0.70 3.34 13.48
N THR A 605 -0.43 4.02 13.67
CA THR A 605 -0.55 5.48 13.81
C THR A 605 -1.84 5.82 14.55
N ALA A 606 -1.82 6.90 15.34
CA ALA A 606 -3.00 7.46 15.98
C ALA A 606 -3.75 8.47 15.08
N GLY A 607 -3.22 8.78 13.88
CA GLY A 607 -3.80 9.76 12.95
C GLY A 607 -3.61 11.23 13.40
N GLU A 608 -2.66 11.48 14.30
CA GLU A 608 -2.45 12.78 14.94
C GLU A 608 -1.10 13.40 14.57
N ILE A 609 -1.12 14.72 14.43
CA ILE A 609 0.09 15.56 14.34
C ILE A 609 0.43 15.98 15.76
N VAL A 610 1.66 15.72 16.23
CA VAL A 610 2.10 16.24 17.53
C VAL A 610 2.48 17.72 17.37
N GLU A 611 1.48 18.59 17.49
CA GLU A 611 1.67 20.03 17.61
C GLU A 611 2.33 20.35 18.98
N HIS A 612 3.25 21.30 19.03
CA HIS A 612 4.21 21.50 20.14
C HIS A 612 3.59 21.52 21.56
N GLY A 613 4.35 20.99 22.53
CA GLY A 613 4.30 21.48 23.92
C GLY A 613 3.88 20.51 25.03
N GLY A 614 3.51 19.26 24.74
CA GLY A 614 3.12 18.29 25.77
C GLY A 614 4.03 17.06 25.81
N GLY A 615 5.01 17.03 26.73
CA GLY A 615 5.78 15.79 27.03
C GLY A 615 7.29 15.85 26.80
N GLY A 616 7.86 17.01 26.48
CA GLY A 616 9.31 17.16 26.27
C GLY A 616 9.83 16.63 24.93
N LEU A 617 8.94 16.27 24.00
CA LEU A 617 9.30 16.02 22.61
C LEU A 617 9.57 17.34 21.90
N ALA A 618 10.64 17.38 21.11
CA ALA A 618 11.05 18.56 20.38
C ALA A 618 9.97 19.01 19.36
N PRO A 619 9.99 20.28 18.91
CA PRO A 619 9.04 20.89 17.98
C PRO A 619 8.86 20.25 16.57
N ALA A 620 9.01 18.94 16.36
CA ALA A 620 9.01 18.37 15.00
C ALA A 620 8.61 16.88 14.89
N THR A 621 8.18 16.20 15.95
CA THR A 621 7.88 14.76 15.87
C THR A 621 6.44 14.50 15.44
N ALA A 622 6.16 14.54 14.14
CA ALA A 622 4.99 13.83 13.64
C ALA A 622 5.15 12.32 13.86
N VAL A 623 4.02 11.63 14.00
CA VAL A 623 3.98 10.18 14.19
C VAL A 623 3.98 9.52 12.80
N PRO A 624 5.10 9.01 12.29
CA PRO A 624 5.10 8.36 10.98
C PRO A 624 4.30 7.06 11.05
N SER A 625 3.61 6.74 9.96
CA SER A 625 3.00 5.42 9.80
C SER A 625 4.05 4.31 9.83
N LEU A 626 3.71 3.20 10.49
CA LEU A 626 4.55 1.99 10.52
C LEU A 626 4.28 1.05 9.35
N ARG A 627 3.43 1.44 8.39
CA ARG A 627 3.16 0.63 7.20
C ARG A 627 4.27 0.81 6.16
N GLY A 628 4.67 -0.30 5.53
CA GLY A 628 5.79 -0.31 4.58
C GLY A 628 7.18 -0.23 5.24
N VAL A 629 7.26 -0.31 6.57
CA VAL A 629 8.52 -0.35 7.33
C VAL A 629 9.45 -1.45 6.82
N SER A 630 8.89 -2.60 6.46
CA SER A 630 9.63 -3.72 5.90
C SER A 630 10.42 -3.39 4.63
N ALA A 631 9.93 -2.48 3.81
CA ALA A 631 10.56 -2.11 2.53
C ALA A 631 11.71 -1.09 2.69
N LYS A 632 11.87 -0.50 3.89
CA LYS A 632 12.86 0.57 4.15
C LYS A 632 14.20 0.06 4.66
N GLY A 633 14.31 -1.16 5.16
CA GLY A 633 15.58 -1.67 5.66
C GLY A 633 16.55 -2.00 4.52
N ALA A 634 17.79 -1.53 4.60
CA ALA A 634 18.86 -1.95 3.71
C ALA A 634 20.25 -1.78 4.32
N ALA A 635 21.24 -2.50 3.78
CA ALA A 635 22.63 -2.29 4.18
C ALA A 635 23.13 -0.91 3.74
N ALA A 636 23.84 -0.22 4.63
CA ALA A 636 24.50 1.03 4.28
C ALA A 636 25.92 0.80 3.76
N PHE A 637 26.41 1.76 2.98
CA PHE A 637 27.76 1.79 2.46
C PHE A 637 28.35 3.21 2.57
N ASP A 638 29.69 3.28 2.64
CA ASP A 638 30.42 4.53 2.79
C ASP A 638 30.51 5.26 1.45
N VAL A 639 29.92 6.46 1.41
CA VAL A 639 30.01 7.38 0.26
C VAL A 639 31.24 8.27 0.46
N GLY A 640 31.58 8.67 1.69
CA GLY A 640 32.77 9.46 2.01
C GLY A 640 32.58 10.97 1.82
N GLY A 641 33.53 11.77 2.34
CA GLY A 641 33.45 13.24 2.33
C GLY A 641 32.20 13.77 3.07
N ASP A 642 31.64 14.87 2.56
CA ASP A 642 30.44 15.50 3.12
C ASP A 642 29.14 14.70 2.87
N PHE A 643 29.19 13.59 2.13
CA PHE A 643 28.05 12.71 1.85
C PHE A 643 27.83 11.61 2.90
N GLY A 644 28.86 11.26 3.67
CA GLY A 644 28.77 10.30 4.78
C GLY A 644 28.44 8.86 4.35
N THR A 645 27.62 8.18 5.15
CA THR A 645 27.16 6.79 4.91
C THR A 645 25.71 6.80 4.43
N ARG A 646 25.35 5.93 3.47
CA ARG A 646 24.01 5.89 2.85
C ARG A 646 23.52 4.48 2.62
N THR A 647 22.20 4.30 2.57
CA THR A 647 21.57 3.08 2.06
C THR A 647 21.49 3.08 0.54
N GLU A 648 21.20 1.93 -0.03
CA GLU A 648 20.69 1.84 -1.40
C GLU A 648 19.39 2.66 -1.58
N LEU A 649 19.10 2.97 -2.85
CA LEU A 649 18.00 3.83 -3.28
C LEU A 649 16.63 3.34 -2.80
N GLY A 650 15.76 4.26 -2.37
CA GLY A 650 14.41 3.95 -1.87
C GLY A 650 14.38 3.14 -0.57
N ALA A 651 15.54 2.91 0.05
CA ALA A 651 15.65 2.42 1.41
C ALA A 651 16.13 3.52 2.35
N GLY A 652 16.16 3.16 3.62
CA GLY A 652 16.68 3.97 4.69
C GLY A 652 15.60 4.62 5.55
N TRP A 653 16.00 4.98 6.77
CA TRP A 653 15.16 5.68 7.73
C TRP A 653 15.53 7.15 7.84
N GLY A 654 14.58 7.95 8.32
CA GLY A 654 14.70 9.39 8.38
C GLY A 654 14.40 10.08 7.05
N HIS A 655 14.48 11.40 7.06
CA HIS A 655 14.01 12.24 5.97
C HIS A 655 14.86 12.10 4.69
N GLY A 656 16.19 12.05 4.84
CA GLY A 656 17.14 11.78 3.75
C GLY A 656 17.48 10.30 3.52
N GLY A 657 16.80 9.36 4.19
CA GLY A 657 17.08 7.92 4.06
C GLY A 657 18.48 7.49 4.52
N VAL A 658 19.04 8.15 5.52
CA VAL A 658 20.45 7.96 5.93
C VAL A 658 20.67 6.66 6.70
N TRP A 659 19.67 6.22 7.46
CA TRP A 659 19.83 5.10 8.38
C TRP A 659 19.54 3.75 7.72
N PRO A 660 20.45 2.75 7.79
CA PRO A 660 20.24 1.43 7.18
C PRO A 660 19.06 0.65 7.71
N ASP A 661 18.89 0.67 9.01
CA ASP A 661 17.88 -0.13 9.67
C ASP A 661 17.32 0.63 10.86
N LEU A 662 16.23 0.08 11.38
CA LEU A 662 15.54 0.71 12.50
C LEU A 662 16.40 0.65 13.76
N GLU A 663 17.23 -0.39 13.90
CA GLU A 663 18.15 -0.54 15.00
C GLU A 663 19.14 0.64 15.07
N ALA A 664 19.70 1.05 13.93
CA ALA A 664 20.58 2.21 13.77
C ALA A 664 19.83 3.52 14.03
N ALA A 665 18.63 3.69 13.43
CA ALA A 665 17.79 4.86 13.67
C ALA A 665 17.43 5.03 15.15
N LEU A 666 17.26 3.93 15.89
CA LEU A 666 16.95 3.91 17.32
C LEU A 666 18.19 3.98 18.23
N ALA A 667 19.41 3.84 17.69
CA ALA A 667 20.64 3.71 18.46
C ALA A 667 21.28 5.04 18.93
N HIS A 668 20.73 6.20 18.54
CA HIS A 668 21.32 7.49 18.87
C HIS A 668 21.53 7.73 20.37
N GLY A 669 22.72 8.30 20.66
CA GLY A 669 23.49 8.12 21.87
C GLY A 669 23.29 9.14 23.00
N ALA A 670 23.84 8.79 24.16
CA ALA A 670 23.78 9.55 25.40
C ALA A 670 24.28 11.00 25.22
N GLY A 671 23.36 11.96 25.43
CA GLY A 671 23.58 13.40 25.28
C GLY A 671 22.49 14.10 24.48
N ASP A 672 21.75 13.35 23.66
CA ASP A 672 20.63 13.85 22.86
C ASP A 672 19.30 13.74 23.65
N LEU A 673 18.48 14.78 23.58
CA LEU A 673 17.13 14.84 24.18
C LEU A 673 16.15 13.83 23.54
N ARG A 674 16.58 13.13 22.48
CA ARG A 674 15.78 12.18 21.67
C ARG A 674 15.98 10.70 22.03
N SER A 675 16.88 10.34 22.96
CA SER A 675 17.17 8.92 23.26
C SER A 675 15.99 8.22 23.95
N LEU A 676 15.49 7.12 23.37
CA LEU A 676 14.34 6.35 23.88
C LEU A 676 14.66 5.40 25.06
N GLY A 677 15.94 5.27 25.44
CA GLY A 677 16.36 4.43 26.57
C GLY A 677 16.25 2.92 26.33
N LEU A 678 16.26 2.49 25.08
CA LEU A 678 16.26 1.07 24.67
C LEU A 678 17.67 0.45 24.78
N THR A 679 17.75 -0.78 25.27
CA THR A 679 18.97 -1.60 25.20
C THR A 679 19.25 -2.08 23.76
N PRO A 680 20.49 -2.49 23.42
CA PRO A 680 20.78 -3.07 22.11
C PRO A 680 19.85 -4.24 21.74
N ASP A 681 19.57 -5.14 22.68
CA ASP A 681 18.69 -6.29 22.45
C ASP A 681 17.24 -5.87 22.22
N GLU A 682 16.73 -4.89 22.97
CA GLU A 682 15.38 -4.34 22.77
C GLU A 682 15.24 -3.67 21.40
N ARG A 683 16.29 -2.99 20.91
CA ARG A 683 16.29 -2.41 19.55
C ARG A 683 16.19 -3.48 18.47
N ILE A 684 16.97 -4.55 18.58
CA ILE A 684 16.92 -5.69 17.66
C ILE A 684 15.54 -6.34 17.69
N GLN A 685 15.01 -6.60 18.89
CA GLN A 685 13.67 -7.19 19.05
C GLN A 685 12.60 -6.34 18.38
N LEU A 686 12.59 -5.03 18.65
CA LEU A 686 11.67 -4.08 18.05
C LEU A 686 11.82 -4.02 16.52
N GLY A 687 13.04 -4.03 16.00
CA GLY A 687 13.33 -4.07 14.57
C GLY A 687 12.75 -5.32 13.90
N HIS A 688 12.89 -6.50 14.51
CA HIS A 688 12.29 -7.73 14.01
C HIS A 688 10.77 -7.68 13.95
N PHE A 689 10.11 -7.20 15.02
CA PHE A 689 8.66 -7.03 15.04
C PHE A 689 8.17 -6.09 13.92
N LEU A 690 8.85 -4.95 13.75
CA LEU A 690 8.42 -3.97 12.77
C LEU A 690 8.68 -4.42 11.32
N LYS A 691 9.70 -5.24 11.06
CA LYS A 691 9.91 -5.88 9.75
C LYS A 691 8.76 -6.81 9.36
N VAL A 692 8.06 -7.41 10.32
CA VAL A 692 6.86 -8.25 10.10
C VAL A 692 5.55 -7.50 10.41
N PHE A 693 5.62 -6.16 10.53
CA PHE A 693 4.46 -5.33 10.83
C PHE A 693 3.36 -5.54 9.79
N ASP A 694 2.13 -5.48 10.28
CA ASP A 694 0.97 -5.81 9.47
C ASP A 694 0.70 -4.75 8.40
N THR A 695 0.60 -5.18 7.14
CA THR A 695 0.14 -4.32 6.04
C THR A 695 -1.37 -4.39 5.89
N GLY A 696 -2.07 -5.14 6.75
CA GLY A 696 -3.52 -5.33 6.79
C GLY A 696 -4.07 -6.32 5.76
N LEU A 697 -3.24 -6.87 4.89
CA LEU A 697 -3.62 -8.00 4.06
C LEU A 697 -2.94 -9.26 4.59
N ALA A 698 -3.74 -10.31 4.80
CA ALA A 698 -3.19 -11.61 5.17
C ALA A 698 -2.39 -12.21 4.00
N PRO A 699 -1.30 -12.95 4.25
CA PRO A 699 -0.59 -13.66 3.18
C PRO A 699 -1.48 -14.62 2.37
N SER A 700 -2.59 -15.08 2.95
CA SER A 700 -3.59 -15.91 2.27
C SER A 700 -4.39 -15.16 1.18
N THR A 701 -4.40 -13.82 1.16
CA THR A 701 -5.16 -13.03 0.17
C THR A 701 -4.47 -12.90 -1.20
N VAL A 702 -3.25 -13.41 -1.33
CA VAL A 702 -2.50 -13.48 -2.58
C VAL A 702 -2.04 -14.91 -2.83
N PHE A 703 -2.92 -15.87 -2.55
CA PHE A 703 -2.63 -17.27 -2.76
C PHE A 703 -3.06 -17.70 -4.16
N GLN A 704 -2.20 -18.48 -4.83
CA GLN A 704 -2.57 -19.27 -6.00
C GLN A 704 -1.92 -20.66 -5.91
N GLY A 705 -2.66 -21.69 -6.28
CA GLY A 705 -2.10 -23.04 -6.39
C GLY A 705 -2.98 -23.97 -7.22
N THR A 706 -2.33 -24.80 -8.04
CA THR A 706 -3.01 -25.75 -8.93
C THR A 706 -2.80 -27.19 -8.44
N ALA A 707 -3.92 -27.86 -8.15
CA ALA A 707 -3.97 -29.30 -7.94
C ALA A 707 -4.09 -30.00 -9.30
N HIS A 708 -3.26 -31.01 -9.54
CA HIS A 708 -3.25 -31.84 -10.73
C HIS A 708 -2.90 -33.29 -10.36
N ALA A 709 -2.98 -34.21 -11.33
CA ALA A 709 -2.90 -35.66 -11.06
C ALA A 709 -1.67 -36.11 -10.25
N ALA A 710 -0.53 -35.44 -10.41
CA ALA A 710 0.71 -35.79 -9.73
C ALA A 710 0.83 -35.22 -8.31
N ASN A 711 0.07 -34.17 -7.95
CA ASN A 711 0.20 -33.48 -6.66
C ASN A 711 -1.11 -33.39 -5.85
N ALA A 712 -2.24 -33.92 -6.33
CA ALA A 712 -3.56 -33.67 -5.73
C ALA A 712 -3.61 -34.01 -4.23
N ALA A 713 -3.07 -35.17 -3.82
CA ALA A 713 -3.04 -35.58 -2.42
C ALA A 713 -2.15 -34.69 -1.51
N PRO A 714 -0.86 -34.45 -1.83
CA PRO A 714 -0.04 -33.53 -1.03
C PRO A 714 -0.55 -32.08 -1.06
N PHE A 715 -1.10 -31.62 -2.19
CA PHE A 715 -1.71 -30.29 -2.29
C PHE A 715 -2.91 -30.15 -1.33
N ALA A 716 -3.79 -31.16 -1.30
CA ALA A 716 -4.94 -31.17 -0.40
C ALA A 716 -4.53 -31.11 1.08
N ALA A 717 -3.49 -31.86 1.46
CA ALA A 717 -3.05 -31.99 2.84
C ALA A 717 -2.35 -30.74 3.40
N VAL A 718 -1.76 -29.91 2.54
CA VAL A 718 -0.93 -28.76 2.96
C VAL A 718 -1.54 -27.45 2.47
N GLU A 719 -1.56 -27.22 1.16
CA GLU A 719 -1.88 -25.92 0.58
C GLU A 719 -3.38 -25.63 0.66
N LEU A 720 -4.24 -26.58 0.26
CA LEU A 720 -5.69 -26.38 0.34
C LEU A 720 -6.18 -26.34 1.80
N ALA A 721 -5.63 -27.20 2.67
CA ALA A 721 -5.95 -27.19 4.09
C ALA A 721 -5.59 -25.84 4.75
N TYR A 722 -4.44 -25.26 4.40
CA TYR A 722 -4.05 -23.92 4.80
C TYR A 722 -5.05 -22.87 4.30
N LEU A 723 -5.30 -22.82 2.99
CA LEU A 723 -6.18 -21.81 2.39
C LEU A 723 -7.59 -21.84 3.00
N LEU A 724 -8.19 -23.03 3.13
CA LEU A 724 -9.51 -23.17 3.72
C LEU A 724 -9.52 -22.85 5.22
N GLY A 725 -8.45 -23.17 5.94
CA GLY A 725 -8.29 -22.78 7.35
C GLY A 725 -8.27 -21.26 7.53
N GLU A 726 -7.56 -20.54 6.66
CA GLU A 726 -7.51 -19.08 6.66
C GLU A 726 -8.86 -18.46 6.23
N ALA A 727 -9.58 -19.10 5.30
CA ALA A 727 -10.93 -18.68 4.92
C ALA A 727 -11.95 -18.88 6.06
N GLU A 728 -11.90 -20.01 6.77
CA GLU A 728 -12.72 -20.26 7.98
C GLU A 728 -12.40 -19.30 9.12
N ALA A 729 -11.14 -18.84 9.22
CA ALA A 729 -10.72 -17.80 10.15
C ALA A 729 -11.15 -16.38 9.72
N GLY A 730 -11.73 -16.22 8.52
CA GLY A 730 -12.15 -14.91 7.99
C GLY A 730 -10.98 -14.02 7.56
N HIS A 731 -9.85 -14.61 7.15
CA HIS A 731 -8.67 -13.86 6.69
C HIS A 731 -8.66 -13.62 5.17
N CYS A 732 -9.36 -14.45 4.38
CA CYS A 732 -9.42 -14.36 2.92
C CYS A 732 -10.71 -14.98 2.37
N ASP A 733 -11.08 -14.64 1.13
CA ASP A 733 -12.01 -15.45 0.34
C ASP A 733 -11.22 -16.52 -0.41
N ALA A 734 -11.66 -17.78 -0.33
CA ALA A 734 -11.11 -18.86 -1.14
C ALA A 734 -12.00 -19.14 -2.35
N THR A 735 -11.42 -19.24 -3.54
CA THR A 735 -12.15 -19.60 -4.77
C THR A 735 -11.47 -20.75 -5.49
N PHE A 736 -12.17 -21.38 -6.43
CA PHE A 736 -11.60 -22.33 -7.36
C PHE A 736 -11.98 -22.00 -8.82
N SER A 737 -11.18 -22.52 -9.75
CA SER A 737 -11.52 -22.61 -11.17
C SER A 737 -11.01 -23.93 -11.77
N TYR A 738 -11.80 -24.55 -12.65
CA TYR A 738 -11.38 -25.66 -13.50
C TYR A 738 -12.14 -25.68 -14.82
N GLY A 739 -11.58 -26.32 -15.84
CA GLY A 739 -12.22 -26.48 -17.14
C GLY A 739 -11.24 -26.29 -18.30
N PRO A 740 -11.75 -26.17 -19.53
CA PRO A 740 -13.17 -26.10 -19.88
C PRO A 740 -13.92 -27.44 -19.67
N VAL A 741 -15.23 -27.38 -19.41
CA VAL A 741 -16.16 -28.53 -19.39
C VAL A 741 -17.45 -28.21 -20.15
N PRO A 742 -18.20 -29.21 -20.64
CA PRO A 742 -19.49 -28.98 -21.30
C PRO A 742 -20.53 -28.33 -20.37
N TRP A 743 -21.10 -27.20 -20.79
CA TRP A 743 -22.20 -26.51 -20.11
C TRP A 743 -23.14 -25.85 -21.13
N GLY A 744 -24.44 -26.13 -21.03
CA GLY A 744 -25.42 -25.68 -22.03
C GLY A 744 -25.06 -26.15 -23.44
N ASN A 745 -24.90 -25.21 -24.37
CA ASN A 745 -24.55 -25.48 -25.77
C ASN A 745 -23.05 -25.32 -26.09
N GLY A 746 -22.19 -25.16 -25.08
CA GLY A 746 -20.76 -24.90 -25.29
C GLY A 746 -19.87 -25.43 -24.18
N GLU A 747 -18.64 -24.93 -24.14
CA GLU A 747 -17.66 -25.21 -23.09
C GLU A 747 -17.48 -23.99 -22.18
N ARG A 748 -17.30 -24.23 -20.88
CA ARG A 748 -17.13 -23.21 -19.83
C ARG A 748 -16.12 -23.62 -18.79
N HIS A 749 -15.47 -22.65 -18.17
CA HIS A 749 -14.73 -22.87 -16.92
C HIS A 749 -15.70 -22.78 -15.75
N MET A 750 -15.64 -23.76 -14.87
CA MET A 750 -16.43 -23.82 -13.66
C MET A 750 -15.69 -23.14 -12.55
N MET A 751 -16.40 -22.31 -11.80
CA MET A 751 -15.83 -21.52 -10.71
C MET A 751 -16.74 -21.56 -9.49
N GLY A 752 -16.15 -21.25 -8.34
CA GLY A 752 -16.91 -21.16 -7.10
C GLY A 752 -16.16 -20.46 -5.98
N VAL A 753 -16.92 -20.00 -5.00
CA VAL A 753 -16.43 -19.32 -3.79
C VAL A 753 -16.75 -20.15 -2.55
N TYR A 754 -15.77 -20.29 -1.66
CA TYR A 754 -15.90 -21.05 -0.43
C TYR A 754 -16.89 -20.37 0.52
N ARG A 755 -17.72 -21.16 1.20
CA ARG A 755 -18.67 -20.68 2.20
C ARG A 755 -18.25 -21.16 3.59
N PRO A 756 -17.59 -20.31 4.39
CA PRO A 756 -17.20 -20.63 5.77
C PRO A 756 -18.37 -21.16 6.61
N GLY A 757 -18.08 -22.04 7.56
CA GLY A 757 -19.06 -22.73 8.39
C GLY A 757 -19.84 -23.85 7.69
N THR A 758 -19.78 -23.94 6.36
CA THR A 758 -20.48 -24.98 5.59
C THR A 758 -19.52 -26.06 5.07
N GLY A 759 -18.22 -25.77 5.01
CA GLY A 759 -17.22 -26.70 4.49
C GLY A 759 -17.29 -26.94 2.97
N SER A 760 -17.99 -26.10 2.21
CA SER A 760 -18.29 -26.32 0.78
C SER A 760 -18.18 -25.03 -0.04
N PHE A 761 -18.04 -25.15 -1.36
CA PHE A 761 -18.03 -24.03 -2.29
C PHE A 761 -19.40 -23.83 -2.95
N GLN A 762 -19.86 -22.57 -3.00
CA GLN A 762 -20.97 -22.15 -3.85
C GLN A 762 -20.44 -22.01 -5.28
N GLN A 763 -21.09 -22.68 -6.23
CA GLN A 763 -20.77 -22.56 -7.66
C GLN A 763 -21.49 -21.36 -8.28
N ALA A 764 -21.06 -20.96 -9.48
CA ALA A 764 -21.57 -19.82 -10.25
C ALA A 764 -23.02 -19.96 -10.78
N SER A 765 -23.83 -20.85 -10.20
CA SER A 765 -25.28 -20.94 -10.44
C SER A 765 -25.97 -21.38 -9.15
N ILE A 766 -27.15 -20.80 -8.85
CA ILE A 766 -27.96 -21.23 -7.70
C ILE A 766 -28.54 -22.63 -7.91
N SER A 767 -28.66 -23.04 -9.16
CA SER A 767 -29.25 -24.32 -9.57
C SER A 767 -28.28 -25.49 -9.38
N LEU A 768 -26.99 -25.20 -9.16
CA LEU A 768 -25.96 -26.20 -8.90
C LEU A 768 -25.83 -26.46 -7.39
N ASP A 769 -25.72 -27.73 -7.03
CA ASP A 769 -25.37 -28.14 -5.68
C ASP A 769 -23.98 -27.57 -5.30
N ARG A 770 -23.78 -27.33 -4.01
CA ARG A 770 -22.46 -26.95 -3.49
C ARG A 770 -21.48 -28.10 -3.65
N ILE A 771 -20.24 -27.77 -4.00
CA ILE A 771 -19.18 -28.75 -4.23
C ILE A 771 -18.22 -28.83 -3.03
N LEU A 772 -17.86 -30.04 -2.63
CA LEU A 772 -16.93 -30.26 -1.52
C LEU A 772 -15.47 -30.14 -1.99
N PRO A 773 -14.55 -29.66 -1.15
CA PRO A 773 -13.12 -29.61 -1.47
C PRO A 773 -12.55 -30.98 -1.91
N ALA A 774 -13.02 -32.07 -1.31
CA ALA A 774 -12.58 -33.42 -1.66
C ALA A 774 -12.99 -33.85 -3.07
N GLU A 775 -14.12 -33.35 -3.59
CA GLU A 775 -14.58 -33.63 -4.95
C GLU A 775 -13.72 -32.89 -5.99
N LEU A 776 -13.36 -31.63 -5.71
CA LEU A 776 -12.40 -30.88 -6.52
C LEU A 776 -11.02 -31.55 -6.56
N ILE A 777 -10.54 -32.04 -5.42
CA ILE A 777 -9.28 -32.80 -5.37
C ILE A 777 -9.39 -34.13 -6.12
N ALA A 778 -10.54 -34.80 -6.11
CA ALA A 778 -10.77 -36.00 -6.90
C ALA A 778 -10.76 -35.72 -8.41
N LEU A 779 -11.29 -34.57 -8.86
CA LEU A 779 -11.18 -34.10 -10.25
C LEU A 779 -9.71 -33.90 -10.66
N ALA A 780 -8.94 -33.20 -9.82
CA ALA A 780 -7.50 -33.02 -10.01
C ALA A 780 -6.75 -34.35 -10.11
N ALA A 781 -7.02 -35.29 -9.20
CA ALA A 781 -6.44 -36.63 -9.23
C ALA A 781 -6.85 -37.43 -10.49
N GLY A 782 -8.04 -37.17 -11.02
CA GLY A 782 -8.57 -37.77 -12.24
C GLY A 782 -8.02 -37.17 -13.55
N GLY A 783 -7.18 -36.13 -13.47
CA GLY A 783 -6.54 -35.51 -14.64
C GLY A 783 -7.17 -34.19 -15.10
N GLN A 784 -8.15 -33.65 -14.38
CA GLN A 784 -8.68 -32.29 -14.61
C GLN A 784 -8.05 -31.33 -13.60
N PRO A 785 -7.04 -30.51 -13.98
CA PRO A 785 -6.44 -29.56 -13.05
C PRO A 785 -7.48 -28.61 -12.44
N VAL A 786 -7.33 -28.34 -11.15
CA VAL A 786 -8.16 -27.38 -10.40
C VAL A 786 -7.25 -26.36 -9.75
N THR A 787 -7.48 -25.09 -10.05
CA THR A 787 -6.71 -23.99 -9.45
C THR A 787 -7.53 -23.34 -8.35
N PHE A 788 -6.87 -23.10 -7.22
CA PHE A 788 -7.44 -22.42 -6.06
C PHE A 788 -6.77 -21.07 -5.88
N TYR A 789 -7.57 -20.07 -5.53
CA TYR A 789 -7.10 -18.72 -5.24
C TYR A 789 -7.53 -18.32 -3.84
N GLY A 790 -6.65 -17.62 -3.13
CA GLY A 790 -6.99 -16.90 -1.91
C GLY A 790 -6.92 -15.42 -2.21
N LEU A 791 -7.99 -14.70 -1.87
CA LEU A 791 -8.26 -13.34 -2.29
C LEU A 791 -8.60 -12.48 -1.07
N PRO A 792 -8.47 -11.15 -1.16
CA PRO A 792 -9.02 -10.28 -0.15
C PRO A 792 -10.50 -10.60 0.05
N ARG A 793 -10.97 -10.51 1.30
CA ARG A 793 -12.38 -10.75 1.60
C ARG A 793 -13.27 -9.93 0.69
N LEU A 794 -14.39 -10.53 0.28
CA LEU A 794 -15.40 -9.96 -0.63
C LEU A 794 -14.99 -9.90 -2.09
N MET A 795 -13.73 -10.20 -2.42
CA MET A 795 -13.30 -10.33 -3.81
C MET A 795 -13.60 -11.71 -4.39
N GLY A 796 -13.97 -12.71 -3.58
CA GLY A 796 -14.27 -14.05 -4.05
C GLY A 796 -15.50 -14.11 -4.95
N ARG A 797 -16.57 -13.40 -4.58
CA ARG A 797 -17.81 -13.30 -5.37
C ARG A 797 -17.61 -12.66 -6.76
N PRO A 798 -17.09 -11.41 -6.88
CA PRO A 798 -16.84 -10.76 -8.18
C PRO A 798 -15.81 -11.46 -9.06
N THR A 799 -15.05 -12.39 -8.48
CA THR A 799 -14.06 -13.15 -9.24
C THR A 799 -14.60 -14.46 -9.76
N ALA A 800 -15.47 -15.13 -8.99
CA ALA A 800 -15.72 -16.54 -9.19
C ALA A 800 -17.17 -16.88 -9.51
N ILE A 801 -18.16 -16.08 -9.10
CA ILE A 801 -19.56 -16.52 -9.26
C ILE A 801 -20.52 -15.44 -9.73
N ASP A 802 -20.19 -14.16 -9.61
CA ASP A 802 -21.10 -13.05 -9.91
C ASP A 802 -20.24 -11.81 -10.13
N ARG A 803 -19.82 -11.64 -11.38
CA ARG A 803 -18.70 -10.76 -11.74
C ARG A 803 -19.07 -9.30 -11.61
N ASP A 804 -20.15 -8.85 -12.22
CA ASP A 804 -20.61 -7.47 -12.13
C ASP A 804 -21.42 -7.17 -10.85
N LEU A 805 -21.61 -8.20 -10.02
CA LEU A 805 -22.18 -8.17 -8.68
C LEU A 805 -23.67 -7.81 -8.68
N ASP A 806 -24.35 -7.91 -9.80
CA ASP A 806 -25.76 -7.53 -9.92
C ASP A 806 -26.73 -8.50 -9.22
N LEU A 807 -26.21 -9.62 -8.67
CA LEU A 807 -26.85 -10.73 -7.94
C LEU A 807 -27.28 -11.92 -8.78
N LEU A 808 -27.23 -11.79 -10.10
CA LEU A 808 -27.40 -12.90 -11.01
C LEU A 808 -26.04 -13.57 -11.19
N LEU A 809 -25.93 -14.85 -10.82
CA LEU A 809 -24.64 -15.53 -10.89
C LEU A 809 -24.24 -15.76 -12.37
N ASP A 810 -22.95 -15.71 -12.71
CA ASP A 810 -22.42 -15.77 -14.09
C ASP A 810 -23.06 -16.89 -14.95
N LEU A 811 -23.26 -18.10 -14.41
CA LEU A 811 -23.86 -19.20 -15.20
C LEU A 811 -25.39 -19.09 -15.30
N ASP A 812 -26.04 -18.42 -14.35
CA ASP A 812 -27.47 -18.11 -14.42
C ASP A 812 -27.72 -16.95 -15.40
N GLU A 813 -26.86 -15.93 -15.45
CA GLU A 813 -26.86 -14.87 -16.48
C GLU A 813 -26.79 -15.45 -17.89
N SER A 814 -25.78 -16.30 -18.12
CA SER A 814 -25.61 -17.06 -19.37
C SER A 814 -26.87 -17.88 -19.73
N ALA A 815 -27.63 -18.36 -18.74
CA ALA A 815 -28.87 -19.10 -18.96
C ALA A 815 -30.07 -18.20 -19.30
N TRP A 816 -30.10 -16.97 -18.78
CA TRP A 816 -31.07 -15.93 -19.14
C TRP A 816 -30.76 -15.26 -20.49
N GLY A 817 -29.49 -15.29 -20.92
CA GLY A 817 -29.03 -14.64 -22.15
C GLY A 817 -28.50 -13.22 -21.94
N THR A 818 -28.35 -12.80 -20.69
CA THR A 818 -27.62 -11.59 -20.30
C THR A 818 -26.11 -11.84 -20.39
N ALA A 819 -25.31 -10.77 -20.28
CA ALA A 819 -23.86 -10.84 -20.41
C ALA A 819 -23.19 -10.74 -19.03
N GLU A 820 -22.36 -11.73 -18.67
CA GLU A 820 -21.67 -11.94 -17.37
C GLU A 820 -20.71 -10.82 -16.86
N GLY A 821 -20.85 -9.62 -17.35
CA GLY A 821 -19.99 -8.49 -17.03
C GLY A 821 -20.63 -7.19 -17.46
N ASN A 822 -21.95 -7.21 -17.64
CA ASN A 822 -22.76 -6.06 -17.94
C ASN A 822 -24.02 -6.18 -17.09
N ASN A 823 -24.01 -5.43 -15.99
CA ASN A 823 -25.08 -5.47 -15.02
C ASN A 823 -26.39 -4.86 -15.52
N ASP A 824 -26.44 -4.25 -16.71
CA ASP A 824 -27.64 -3.61 -17.29
C ASP A 824 -27.65 -3.89 -18.80
N CYS A 825 -28.19 -5.04 -19.20
CA CYS A 825 -28.16 -5.54 -20.57
C CYS A 825 -29.09 -4.80 -21.53
N ASP A 826 -30.17 -4.22 -21.02
CA ASP A 826 -31.16 -3.52 -21.83
C ASP A 826 -30.97 -1.98 -21.83
N GLY A 827 -30.17 -1.45 -20.90
CA GLY A 827 -29.80 -0.05 -20.78
C GLY A 827 -30.85 0.83 -20.10
N ASP A 828 -31.78 0.24 -19.34
CA ASP A 828 -32.85 0.95 -18.66
C ASP A 828 -32.45 1.54 -17.28
N LYS A 829 -31.23 1.23 -16.84
CA LYS A 829 -30.58 1.62 -15.57
C LYS A 829 -30.99 0.82 -14.34
N LEU A 830 -31.74 -0.27 -14.51
CA LEU A 830 -31.95 -1.28 -13.48
C LEU A 830 -30.92 -2.41 -13.66
N PRO A 831 -30.34 -2.94 -12.58
CA PRO A 831 -29.45 -4.09 -12.72
C PRO A 831 -30.20 -5.38 -13.11
N ASP A 832 -29.66 -6.21 -14.02
CA ASP A 832 -30.32 -7.43 -14.51
C ASP A 832 -30.69 -8.37 -13.35
N GLY A 833 -29.79 -8.59 -12.39
CA GLY A 833 -30.05 -9.39 -11.20
C GLY A 833 -31.08 -8.79 -10.23
N TYR A 834 -31.23 -7.45 -10.20
CA TYR A 834 -32.31 -6.79 -9.47
C TYR A 834 -33.67 -7.03 -10.14
N GLU A 835 -33.72 -6.98 -11.47
CA GLU A 835 -34.91 -7.29 -12.25
C GLU A 835 -35.38 -8.74 -12.06
N VAL A 836 -34.47 -9.70 -12.18
CA VAL A 836 -34.77 -11.12 -11.97
C VAL A 836 -35.27 -11.38 -10.54
N LEU A 837 -34.63 -10.76 -9.54
CA LEU A 837 -35.04 -10.87 -8.14
C LEU A 837 -36.50 -10.40 -7.93
N TRP A 838 -36.89 -9.34 -8.63
CA TRP A 838 -38.22 -8.74 -8.54
C TRP A 838 -39.22 -9.20 -9.61
N GLY A 839 -38.83 -10.22 -10.40
CA GLY A 839 -39.72 -10.94 -11.31
C GLY A 839 -39.94 -10.29 -12.68
N THR A 840 -39.04 -9.41 -13.12
CA THR A 840 -39.03 -8.84 -14.47
C THR A 840 -38.02 -9.56 -15.39
N ASP A 841 -38.08 -9.26 -16.69
CA ASP A 841 -37.22 -9.86 -17.73
C ASP A 841 -36.08 -8.88 -18.06
N PRO A 842 -34.81 -9.23 -17.76
CA PRO A 842 -33.67 -8.30 -17.86
C PRO A 842 -33.23 -7.96 -19.29
N LEU A 843 -33.97 -8.43 -20.30
CA LEU A 843 -33.72 -8.11 -21.71
C LEU A 843 -34.78 -7.18 -22.31
N VAL A 844 -35.67 -6.62 -21.49
CA VAL A 844 -36.84 -5.86 -21.94
C VAL A 844 -36.92 -4.51 -21.23
N ILE A 845 -36.56 -3.45 -21.96
CA ILE A 845 -36.64 -2.06 -21.51
C ILE A 845 -38.07 -1.72 -21.04
N ASP A 846 -38.30 -1.74 -19.73
CA ASP A 846 -39.51 -1.22 -19.11
C ASP A 846 -39.30 -0.94 -17.62
N ALA A 847 -38.68 0.21 -17.34
CA ALA A 847 -38.51 0.74 -16.00
C ALA A 847 -39.81 0.87 -15.17
N ASN A 848 -41.02 0.67 -15.73
CA ASN A 848 -42.28 0.68 -14.98
C ASN A 848 -42.80 -0.71 -14.57
N LEU A 849 -42.14 -1.81 -14.99
CA LEU A 849 -42.55 -3.18 -14.66
C LEU A 849 -41.97 -3.71 -13.34
N CYS A 850 -40.87 -3.13 -12.84
CA CYS A 850 -40.26 -3.57 -11.58
C CYS A 850 -41.25 -3.43 -10.41
N LEU A 851 -41.53 -4.53 -9.70
CA LEU A 851 -42.53 -4.62 -8.63
C LEU A 851 -42.03 -4.05 -7.30
N ASP A 852 -40.78 -3.65 -7.21
CA ASP A 852 -40.21 -3.16 -5.96
C ASP A 852 -40.81 -1.81 -5.55
N GLN A 853 -41.37 -1.81 -4.35
CA GLN A 853 -41.95 -0.64 -3.68
C GLN A 853 -41.39 -0.46 -2.26
N THR A 854 -40.39 -1.27 -1.91
CA THR A 854 -39.81 -1.32 -0.58
C THR A 854 -38.48 -0.58 -0.57
N PRO A 855 -38.27 0.38 0.36
CA PRO A 855 -36.95 0.98 0.53
C PRO A 855 -35.92 -0.02 1.06
N PRO A 856 -34.62 0.20 0.76
CA PRO A 856 -33.54 -0.68 1.19
C PRO A 856 -33.43 -0.78 2.72
N GLU A 857 -33.02 -1.94 3.23
CA GLU A 857 -32.77 -2.21 4.65
C GLU A 857 -31.30 -2.57 4.93
N LEU A 858 -30.85 -2.35 6.18
CA LEU A 858 -29.56 -2.90 6.62
C LEU A 858 -29.72 -4.37 7.02
N LEU A 859 -28.81 -5.24 6.56
CA LEU A 859 -28.77 -6.66 6.96
C LEU A 859 -28.31 -6.89 8.40
N GLY A 860 -27.70 -5.86 9.02
CA GLY A 860 -27.23 -5.88 10.39
C GLY A 860 -26.96 -4.46 10.91
N PRO A 861 -26.65 -4.30 12.20
CA PRO A 861 -26.27 -3.01 12.74
C PRO A 861 -24.96 -2.53 12.09
N VAL A 862 -24.82 -1.20 11.96
CA VAL A 862 -23.54 -0.60 11.57
C VAL A 862 -22.45 -1.03 12.55
N ARG A 863 -21.40 -1.66 12.03
CA ARG A 863 -20.29 -2.20 12.79
C ARG A 863 -19.18 -1.18 12.86
N ILE A 864 -18.98 -0.58 14.02
CA ILE A 864 -17.81 0.29 14.26
C ILE A 864 -16.55 -0.58 14.31
N ILE A 865 -15.62 -0.35 13.40
CA ILE A 865 -14.35 -1.08 13.31
C ILE A 865 -13.34 -0.45 14.24
N TYR A 866 -13.21 0.87 14.20
CA TYR A 866 -12.46 1.62 15.20
C TYR A 866 -12.97 3.04 15.34
N THR A 867 -12.69 3.62 16.50
CA THR A 867 -12.76 5.06 16.76
C THR A 867 -11.38 5.51 17.20
N THR A 868 -10.87 6.59 16.62
CA THR A 868 -9.69 7.31 17.10
C THR A 868 -10.14 8.60 17.78
N THR A 869 -9.19 9.47 18.09
CA THR A 869 -9.46 10.81 18.60
C THR A 869 -10.24 11.66 17.60
N ASN A 870 -10.00 11.49 16.29
CA ASN A 870 -10.53 12.35 15.25
C ASN A 870 -11.11 11.60 14.04
N ALA A 871 -11.16 10.27 14.08
CA ALA A 871 -11.63 9.47 12.97
C ALA A 871 -12.46 8.28 13.44
N VAL A 872 -13.36 7.84 12.59
CA VAL A 872 -14.18 6.65 12.78
C VAL A 872 -14.12 5.83 11.51
N LYS A 873 -13.85 4.53 11.65
CA LYS A 873 -14.14 3.54 10.61
C LYS A 873 -15.35 2.73 11.01
N PHE A 874 -16.31 2.60 10.12
CA PHE A 874 -17.47 1.75 10.31
C PHE A 874 -17.81 0.98 9.04
N GLU A 875 -18.52 -0.13 9.23
CA GLU A 875 -18.96 -1.04 8.18
C GLU A 875 -20.47 -1.26 8.25
N TYR A 876 -21.13 -1.40 7.10
CA TYR A 876 -22.57 -1.69 7.02
C TYR A 876 -22.88 -2.57 5.81
N GLU A 877 -24.00 -3.29 5.82
CA GLU A 877 -24.44 -4.13 4.71
C GLU A 877 -25.89 -3.81 4.38
N THR A 878 -26.21 -3.69 3.09
CA THR A 878 -27.57 -3.48 2.62
C THR A 878 -28.15 -4.78 2.08
N ASP A 879 -29.47 -4.88 2.18
CA ASP A 879 -30.21 -5.99 1.65
C ASP A 879 -30.46 -5.84 0.16
N GLU A 880 -30.09 -4.76 -0.55
CA GLU A 880 -30.20 -4.61 -2.01
C GLU A 880 -29.19 -3.61 -2.61
N PRO A 881 -29.04 -3.50 -3.96
CA PRO A 881 -28.14 -2.51 -4.54
C PRO A 881 -28.58 -1.14 -4.07
N THR A 882 -27.66 -0.38 -3.50
CA THR A 882 -28.03 0.85 -2.80
C THR A 882 -26.94 1.88 -2.96
N ARG A 883 -27.36 3.10 -3.29
CA ARG A 883 -26.52 4.29 -3.23
C ARG A 883 -26.64 4.86 -1.82
N VAL A 884 -25.52 5.18 -1.18
CA VAL A 884 -25.51 5.71 0.18
C VAL A 884 -24.84 7.07 0.23
N LEU A 885 -25.56 8.06 0.76
CA LEU A 885 -25.00 9.35 1.15
C LEU A 885 -24.80 9.36 2.67
N ILE A 886 -23.60 9.73 3.11
CA ILE A 886 -23.24 9.75 4.53
C ILE A 886 -23.09 11.20 4.96
N SER A 887 -23.84 11.61 5.98
CA SER A 887 -23.69 12.88 6.68
C SER A 887 -23.64 12.64 8.20
N TYR A 888 -23.39 13.70 8.98
CA TYR A 888 -23.51 13.65 10.42
C TYR A 888 -23.98 15.00 10.98
N ASP A 889 -24.65 14.96 12.14
CA ASP A 889 -25.19 16.13 12.87
C ASP A 889 -25.98 17.10 11.96
N ASP A 890 -26.85 16.57 11.09
CA ASP A 890 -27.63 17.31 10.09
C ASP A 890 -26.79 18.15 9.08
N GLY A 891 -25.49 17.87 8.97
CA GLY A 891 -24.57 18.50 8.02
C GLY A 891 -24.77 18.05 6.57
N PRO A 892 -24.09 18.69 5.59
CA PRO A 892 -24.09 18.22 4.21
C PRO A 892 -23.46 16.82 4.11
N PRO A 893 -23.78 16.03 3.06
CA PRO A 893 -23.11 14.75 2.82
C PRO A 893 -21.60 14.93 2.72
N VAL A 894 -20.86 14.21 3.58
CA VAL A 894 -19.39 14.20 3.61
C VAL A 894 -18.81 13.07 2.78
N MET A 895 -19.62 12.07 2.43
CA MET A 895 -19.23 10.99 1.53
C MET A 895 -20.41 10.56 0.67
N ARG A 896 -20.12 10.23 -0.59
CA ARG A 896 -21.05 9.63 -1.53
C ARG A 896 -20.48 8.29 -1.96
N GLU A 897 -21.11 7.21 -1.51
CA GLU A 897 -20.84 5.89 -2.06
C GLU A 897 -21.66 5.74 -3.36
N PRO A 898 -21.05 5.34 -4.49
CA PRO A 898 -21.80 5.09 -5.72
C PRO A 898 -22.82 3.95 -5.51
N LEU A 899 -23.79 3.82 -6.42
CA LEU A 899 -24.71 2.68 -6.44
C LEU A 899 -23.87 1.41 -6.53
N LYS A 900 -23.77 0.67 -5.43
CA LYS A 900 -22.92 -0.51 -5.34
C LYS A 900 -23.76 -1.78 -5.18
N PRO A 901 -23.31 -2.89 -5.75
CA PRO A 901 -24.05 -4.14 -5.77
C PRO A 901 -24.17 -4.83 -4.38
N LYS A 902 -25.18 -5.70 -4.24
CA LYS A 902 -25.77 -6.24 -2.97
C LYS A 902 -25.09 -7.49 -2.38
N GLN A 903 -25.36 -7.70 -1.08
CA GLN A 903 -25.30 -8.94 -0.27
C GLN A 903 -23.94 -9.60 -0.02
N GLY A 904 -23.56 -9.59 1.26
CA GLY A 904 -22.36 -10.24 1.77
C GLY A 904 -21.12 -9.40 1.58
N VAL A 905 -21.23 -8.16 1.06
CA VAL A 905 -20.16 -7.17 0.97
C VAL A 905 -20.43 -6.07 1.98
N ALA A 906 -19.67 -6.03 3.07
CA ALA A 906 -19.74 -4.94 4.05
C ALA A 906 -19.13 -3.66 3.47
N PHE A 907 -19.89 -2.60 3.32
CA PHE A 907 -19.41 -1.28 2.92
C PHE A 907 -18.56 -0.68 4.04
N SER A 908 -17.28 -0.43 3.81
CA SER A 908 -16.37 0.19 4.78
C SER A 908 -16.20 1.69 4.48
N THR A 909 -16.56 2.54 5.44
CA THR A 909 -16.32 3.99 5.37
C THR A 909 -15.37 4.42 6.48
N VAL A 910 -14.47 5.35 6.17
CA VAL A 910 -13.65 6.08 7.15
C VAL A 910 -14.01 7.57 7.06
N ILE A 911 -14.43 8.16 8.17
CA ILE A 911 -14.65 9.60 8.33
C ILE A 911 -13.57 10.14 9.27
N SER A 912 -12.77 11.09 8.80
CA SER A 912 -11.73 11.82 9.54
C SER A 912 -12.21 13.20 9.99
N GLU A 913 -11.32 13.96 10.65
CA GLU A 913 -11.53 15.34 11.12
C GLU A 913 -12.71 15.57 12.07
N LEU A 914 -13.14 14.50 12.75
CA LEU A 914 -14.10 14.62 13.81
C LEU A 914 -13.44 15.30 15.02
N GLU A 915 -14.20 16.14 15.72
CA GLU A 915 -13.79 16.75 16.96
C GLU A 915 -13.57 15.65 18.02
N PRO A 916 -12.50 15.77 18.82
CA PRO A 916 -12.25 14.87 19.93
C PRO A 916 -13.35 14.89 20.99
N ASP A 917 -13.56 13.73 21.61
CA ASP A 917 -14.54 13.51 22.69
C ASP A 917 -15.99 13.89 22.37
N ARG A 918 -16.32 14.05 21.09
CA ARG A 918 -17.64 14.47 20.65
C ARG A 918 -18.49 13.27 20.25
N HIS A 919 -19.76 13.34 20.62
CA HIS A 919 -20.78 12.46 20.08
C HIS A 919 -21.25 13.00 18.72
N TYR A 920 -21.26 12.10 17.74
CA TYR A 920 -21.74 12.33 16.38
C TYR A 920 -22.93 11.43 16.11
N VAL A 921 -23.97 11.98 15.50
CA VAL A 921 -25.06 11.20 14.90
C VAL A 921 -24.81 11.13 13.41
N PHE A 922 -24.46 9.95 12.90
CA PHE A 922 -24.29 9.71 11.47
C PHE A 922 -25.62 9.36 10.82
N HIS A 923 -25.84 9.86 9.62
CA HIS A 923 -27.02 9.58 8.78
C HIS A 923 -26.57 8.86 7.51
N LEU A 924 -27.13 7.68 7.25
CA LEU A 924 -26.98 6.92 6.01
C LEU A 924 -28.26 7.06 5.22
N ASP A 925 -28.25 7.94 4.22
CA ASP A 925 -29.34 8.11 3.26
C ASP A 925 -29.16 7.12 2.10
N MET A 926 -29.98 6.07 2.12
CA MET A 926 -29.92 4.90 1.26
C MET A 926 -31.00 4.98 0.19
N GLU A 927 -30.62 4.84 -1.08
CA GLU A 927 -31.51 4.87 -2.25
C GLU A 927 -31.25 3.65 -3.16
N ASP A 928 -32.30 2.90 -3.51
CA ASP A 928 -32.23 1.78 -4.45
C ASP A 928 -32.25 2.25 -5.94
N PRO A 929 -32.08 1.36 -6.94
CA PRO A 929 -32.15 1.74 -8.36
C PRO A 929 -33.51 2.31 -8.78
N LYS A 930 -34.58 1.99 -8.06
CA LYS A 930 -35.95 2.46 -8.35
C LYS A 930 -36.25 3.84 -7.76
N GLY A 931 -35.38 4.33 -6.88
CA GLY A 931 -35.50 5.60 -6.17
C GLY A 931 -36.27 5.50 -4.85
N ASN A 932 -36.50 4.30 -4.31
CA ASN A 932 -37.01 4.15 -2.96
C ASN A 932 -35.92 4.52 -1.95
N GLN A 933 -36.26 5.35 -0.96
CA GLN A 933 -35.28 5.94 -0.04
C GLN A 933 -35.55 5.59 1.43
N ARG A 934 -34.47 5.40 2.19
CA ARG A 934 -34.49 5.21 3.64
C ARG A 934 -33.26 5.86 4.30
N VAL A 935 -33.47 6.57 5.39
CA VAL A 935 -32.39 7.07 6.24
C VAL A 935 -32.21 6.18 7.46
N VAL A 936 -30.97 5.81 7.77
CA VAL A 936 -30.60 5.06 8.98
C VAL A 936 -29.58 5.86 9.79
N ASP A 937 -29.87 6.05 11.07
CA ASP A 937 -29.01 6.80 11.99
C ASP A 937 -28.20 5.88 12.91
N PHE A 938 -26.98 6.26 13.24
CA PHE A 938 -26.22 5.64 14.32
C PHE A 938 -25.29 6.62 15.04
N ASP A 939 -25.12 6.40 16.34
CA ASP A 939 -24.27 7.24 17.19
C ASP A 939 -22.83 6.71 17.26
N VAL A 940 -21.87 7.63 17.18
CA VAL A 940 -20.47 7.34 17.48
C VAL A 940 -19.88 8.41 18.37
N LYS A 941 -19.16 8.00 19.41
CA LYS A 941 -18.32 8.90 20.20
C LYS A 941 -16.88 8.79 19.73
N THR A 942 -16.30 9.89 19.26
CA THR A 942 -14.85 9.98 19.07
C THR A 942 -14.15 9.90 20.42
N ARG A 943 -12.88 9.49 20.41
CA ARG A 943 -12.12 9.41 21.64
C ARG A 943 -11.66 10.80 22.07
N PRO A 944 -11.42 11.03 23.37
CA PRO A 944 -10.82 12.27 23.83
C PRO A 944 -9.48 12.55 23.15
N LEU A 945 -9.12 13.83 23.06
CA LEU A 945 -7.79 14.24 22.61
C LEU A 945 -6.75 13.64 23.55
N ALA A 946 -6.03 12.62 23.09
CA ALA A 946 -5.12 11.85 23.91
C ALA A 946 -3.76 12.54 24.04
N PHE A 947 -3.73 13.68 24.73
CA PHE A 947 -2.52 14.21 25.36
C PHE A 947 -2.86 14.74 26.76
N GLY A 948 -3.30 13.82 27.64
CA GLY A 948 -3.68 14.17 29.01
C GLY A 948 -2.51 14.11 29.99
N ALA A 949 -2.24 15.21 30.69
CA ALA A 949 -1.35 15.21 31.86
C ALA A 949 -1.87 14.28 32.98
N PRO A 950 -0.98 13.66 33.79
CA PRO A 950 -1.35 12.72 34.86
C PRO A 950 -2.37 13.26 35.86
N VAL A 951 -3.24 12.40 36.39
CA VAL A 951 -4.02 12.64 37.62
C VAL A 951 -3.10 12.50 38.84
N ARG A 952 -3.37 13.09 40.00
CA ARG A 952 -2.62 12.90 41.26
C ARG A 952 -3.57 12.85 42.45
N ILE A 953 -3.25 12.03 43.46
CA ILE A 953 -3.88 12.14 44.79
C ILE A 953 -3.21 13.31 45.50
N GLU A 954 -3.98 14.33 45.86
CA GLU A 954 -3.45 15.53 46.52
C GLU A 954 -3.52 15.41 48.04
N LYS A 955 -4.58 14.78 48.58
CA LYS A 955 -4.81 14.70 50.02
C LYS A 955 -5.78 13.58 50.41
N ILE A 956 -5.57 12.98 51.60
CA ILE A 956 -6.54 12.10 52.28
C ILE A 956 -6.82 12.65 53.69
N ASP A 957 -8.09 12.92 54.00
CA ASP A 957 -8.55 13.31 55.34
C ASP A 957 -9.45 12.23 55.95
N MET A 958 -9.19 11.82 57.19
CA MET A 958 -10.01 10.83 57.93
C MET A 958 -10.67 11.42 59.17
N PHE A 959 -11.93 11.04 59.41
CA PHE A 959 -12.72 11.48 60.56
C PHE A 959 -13.58 10.34 61.12
N VAL A 960 -13.59 10.18 62.45
CA VAL A 960 -14.56 9.30 63.12
C VAL A 960 -15.90 10.04 63.22
N LEU A 961 -16.95 9.50 62.60
CA LEU A 961 -18.26 10.16 62.56
C LEU A 961 -19.11 9.83 63.79
N ARG A 962 -19.12 8.57 64.24
CA ARG A 962 -19.84 8.09 65.43
C ARG A 962 -19.17 6.84 66.00
N SER A 963 -19.01 6.78 67.31
CA SER A 963 -18.67 5.56 68.04
C SER A 963 -19.91 5.09 68.85
N ALA A 964 -20.38 3.88 68.58
CA ALA A 964 -21.42 3.22 69.38
C ALA A 964 -20.93 1.82 69.76
N ALA A 965 -21.42 1.28 70.88
CA ALA A 965 -20.89 0.05 71.50
C ALA A 965 -20.85 -1.20 70.58
N ALA A 966 -21.59 -1.20 69.47
CA ALA A 966 -21.64 -2.33 68.53
C ALA A 966 -20.92 -2.11 67.19
N ARG A 967 -20.78 -0.86 66.70
CA ARG A 967 -20.16 -0.50 65.40
C ARG A 967 -19.68 0.95 65.41
N MET A 968 -18.58 1.22 64.71
CA MET A 968 -18.03 2.55 64.53
C MET A 968 -18.04 2.93 63.05
N LEU A 969 -18.48 4.15 62.76
CA LEU A 969 -18.57 4.68 61.40
C LEU A 969 -17.46 5.72 61.21
N MET A 970 -16.61 5.49 60.22
CA MET A 970 -15.59 6.46 59.81
C MET A 970 -15.88 7.01 58.43
N ARG A 971 -15.40 8.23 58.19
CA ARG A 971 -15.37 8.85 56.87
C ARG A 971 -13.95 9.17 56.46
N ALA A 972 -13.57 8.77 55.25
CA ALA A 972 -12.38 9.31 54.59
C ALA A 972 -12.79 10.16 53.39
N ARG A 973 -12.06 11.25 53.15
CA ARG A 973 -12.18 12.12 51.99
C ARG A 973 -10.87 12.10 51.23
N VAL A 974 -10.88 11.65 49.99
CA VAL A 974 -9.70 11.59 49.10
C VAL A 974 -9.86 12.65 48.02
N GLN A 975 -8.90 13.58 47.86
CA GLN A 975 -8.94 14.65 46.87
C GLN A 975 -8.02 14.32 45.68
N LEU A 976 -8.57 14.40 44.47
CA LEU A 976 -7.89 14.08 43.20
C LEU A 976 -7.74 15.34 42.33
N ALA A 977 -6.57 15.54 41.69
CA ALA A 977 -6.29 16.68 40.81
C ALA A 977 -5.69 16.23 39.46
N ARG A 978 -6.10 16.87 38.35
CA ARG A 978 -5.42 16.83 37.04
C ARG A 978 -4.64 18.13 36.88
N GLY A 979 -3.50 18.13 36.17
CA GLY A 979 -2.86 19.39 35.77
C GLY A 979 -3.90 20.30 35.10
N GLU A 980 -4.15 21.47 35.70
CA GLU A 980 -5.16 22.48 35.31
C GLU A 980 -6.65 22.04 35.24
N GLY A 981 -7.10 21.03 36.01
CA GLY A 981 -8.54 20.71 36.10
C GLY A 981 -8.94 19.55 37.04
N LEU A 982 -10.25 19.33 37.23
CA LEU A 982 -10.80 18.20 38.01
C LEU A 982 -11.03 16.96 37.11
N PRO A 983 -10.89 15.72 37.61
CA PRO A 983 -11.15 14.49 36.85
C PRO A 983 -12.65 14.26 36.59
N GLU A 984 -13.00 13.62 35.47
CA GLU A 984 -14.37 13.15 35.17
C GLU A 984 -14.77 11.90 35.98
N GLU A 985 -16.06 11.54 35.95
CA GLU A 985 -16.62 10.37 36.65
C GLU A 985 -16.02 9.04 36.14
N GLY A 986 -15.92 8.02 37.01
CA GLY A 986 -15.53 6.65 36.61
C GLY A 986 -14.20 6.10 37.14
N TYR A 987 -13.40 6.87 37.89
CA TYR A 987 -12.21 6.36 38.58
C TYR A 987 -12.56 5.46 39.77
N VAL A 988 -11.81 4.36 39.99
CA VAL A 988 -12.02 3.46 41.14
C VAL A 988 -10.79 3.47 42.05
N LEU A 989 -10.96 3.75 43.35
CA LEU A 989 -9.86 3.73 44.33
C LEU A 989 -9.85 2.39 45.09
N GLU A 990 -8.70 1.73 45.19
CA GLU A 990 -8.52 0.58 46.07
C GLU A 990 -7.85 1.02 47.37
N ALA A 991 -8.55 0.89 48.50
CA ALA A 991 -8.05 1.32 49.81
C ALA A 991 -8.13 0.20 50.86
N VAL A 992 -7.10 0.15 51.71
CA VAL A 992 -6.94 -0.85 52.78
C VAL A 992 -6.81 -0.14 54.12
N LEU A 993 -7.58 -0.57 55.11
CA LEU A 993 -7.56 0.00 56.45
C LEU A 993 -6.84 -0.92 57.44
N TYR A 994 -5.85 -0.38 58.13
CA TYR A 994 -5.12 -1.03 59.22
C TYR A 994 -5.43 -0.38 60.56
N HIS A 995 -5.31 -1.15 61.64
CA HIS A 995 -5.22 -0.67 63.01
C HIS A 995 -3.79 -0.90 63.50
N ASP A 996 -3.06 0.18 63.71
CA ASP A 996 -1.74 0.17 64.32
C ASP A 996 -1.84 0.26 65.85
N ILE A 997 -1.40 -0.79 66.54
CA ILE A 997 -1.27 -0.83 68.00
C ILE A 997 0.21 -0.91 68.33
N GLY A 998 0.86 0.25 68.51
CA GLY A 998 2.26 0.32 68.93
C GLY A 998 3.27 -0.27 67.93
N GLY A 999 3.03 -0.09 66.62
CA GLY A 999 3.87 -0.57 65.52
C GLY A 999 3.45 -1.94 64.95
N GLN A 1000 2.33 -2.50 65.41
CA GLN A 1000 1.77 -3.74 64.87
C GLN A 1000 0.51 -3.44 64.04
N LEU A 1001 0.66 -3.47 62.71
CA LEU A 1001 -0.45 -3.30 61.77
C LEU A 1001 -1.34 -4.54 61.71
N LYS A 1002 -2.61 -4.38 62.12
CA LYS A 1002 -3.65 -5.39 61.94
C LYS A 1002 -4.63 -4.94 60.86
N LEU A 1003 -4.78 -5.72 59.79
CA LEU A 1003 -5.78 -5.48 58.74
C LEU A 1003 -7.19 -5.46 59.35
N VAL A 1004 -7.95 -4.39 59.07
CA VAL A 1004 -9.32 -4.19 59.55
C VAL A 1004 -10.34 -4.38 58.43
N SER A 1005 -10.09 -3.83 57.25
CA SER A 1005 -10.97 -3.96 56.07
C SER A 1005 -10.22 -3.65 54.76
N SER A 1006 -10.70 -4.19 53.64
CA SER A 1006 -10.28 -3.87 52.27
C SER A 1006 -11.54 -3.63 51.42
N GLU A 1007 -11.69 -2.45 50.83
CA GLU A 1007 -12.86 -2.09 50.01
C GLU A 1007 -12.45 -1.47 48.67
N LEU A 1008 -13.21 -1.77 47.61
CA LEU A 1008 -13.12 -1.17 46.27
C LEU A 1008 -14.09 0.00 46.19
N LEU A 1009 -13.63 1.17 45.72
CA LEU A 1009 -14.37 2.42 45.80
C LEU A 1009 -14.66 2.98 44.42
N SER A 1010 -15.92 3.28 44.10
CA SER A 1010 -16.28 4.04 42.89
C SER A 1010 -15.99 5.54 43.01
N SER A 1011 -16.03 6.26 41.89
CA SER A 1011 -15.53 7.65 41.75
C SER A 1011 -16.17 8.70 42.66
N PRO A 1012 -15.51 9.85 42.87
CA PRO A 1012 -16.16 11.08 43.34
C PRO A 1012 -17.41 11.41 42.52
N SER A 1013 -18.46 11.92 43.17
CA SER A 1013 -19.62 12.55 42.53
C SER A 1013 -19.80 14.02 42.98
N GLY A 1014 -18.74 14.61 43.56
CA GLY A 1014 -18.75 15.95 44.16
C GLY A 1014 -17.97 16.96 43.32
N ALA A 1015 -18.50 18.17 43.20
CA ALA A 1015 -17.91 19.27 42.43
C ALA A 1015 -16.50 19.75 42.89
N ASP A 1016 -15.94 19.16 43.95
CA ASP A 1016 -14.61 19.46 44.50
C ASP A 1016 -13.58 18.34 44.23
N GLY A 1017 -13.92 17.33 43.43
CA GLY A 1017 -13.03 16.21 43.10
C GLY A 1017 -12.77 15.25 44.24
N SER A 1018 -13.61 15.24 45.29
CA SER A 1018 -13.41 14.41 46.48
C SER A 1018 -14.20 13.09 46.48
N ALA A 1019 -13.53 11.95 46.66
CA ALA A 1019 -14.17 10.66 46.93
C ALA A 1019 -14.47 10.52 48.42
N ARG A 1020 -15.71 10.14 48.79
CA ARG A 1020 -16.14 9.96 50.18
C ARG A 1020 -16.33 8.50 50.52
N LEU A 1021 -15.59 8.04 51.51
CA LEU A 1021 -15.66 6.68 52.04
C LEU A 1021 -16.51 6.63 53.31
N GLN A 1022 -17.32 5.59 53.50
CA GLN A 1022 -17.92 5.25 54.79
C GLN A 1022 -17.53 3.83 55.20
N LEU A 1023 -16.65 3.71 56.20
CA LEU A 1023 -16.18 2.41 56.69
C LEU A 1023 -16.94 2.02 57.95
N VAL A 1024 -17.46 0.79 57.99
CA VAL A 1024 -18.07 0.20 59.18
C VAL A 1024 -17.08 -0.75 59.83
N LEU A 1025 -16.59 -0.38 61.02
CA LEU A 1025 -15.56 -1.16 61.71
C LEU A 1025 -16.17 -2.30 62.56
N PRO A 1026 -15.48 -3.44 62.68
CA PRO A 1026 -15.98 -4.59 63.42
C PRO A 1026 -16.09 -4.32 64.93
N PRO A 1027 -16.97 -5.04 65.66
CA PRO A 1027 -17.13 -4.90 67.10
C PRO A 1027 -15.83 -5.22 67.85
N GLY A 1028 -15.45 -4.38 68.83
CA GLY A 1028 -14.29 -4.62 69.70
C GLY A 1028 -13.00 -3.89 69.33
N LEU A 1029 -12.97 -3.13 68.23
CA LEU A 1029 -11.78 -2.34 67.83
C LEU A 1029 -11.48 -1.17 68.79
N ALA A 1030 -12.51 -0.57 69.41
CA ALA A 1030 -12.41 0.60 70.27
C ALA A 1030 -11.83 0.34 71.69
N VAL A 1031 -11.42 -0.90 72.00
CA VAL A 1031 -10.96 -1.28 73.34
C VAL A 1031 -9.43 -1.29 73.45
N ALA A 1032 -8.71 -1.13 72.33
CA ALA A 1032 -7.25 -1.06 72.29
C ALA A 1032 -6.83 0.34 71.79
N PRO A 1033 -5.99 1.08 72.54
CA PRO A 1033 -5.45 2.36 72.08
C PRO A 1033 -4.52 2.14 70.89
N GLY A 1034 -4.73 2.92 69.82
CA GLY A 1034 -4.00 2.78 68.57
C GLY A 1034 -4.42 3.82 67.53
N THR A 1035 -3.88 3.69 66.33
CA THR A 1035 -4.16 4.58 65.19
C THR A 1035 -4.77 3.77 64.06
N LEU A 1036 -5.83 4.28 63.43
CA LEU A 1036 -6.33 3.69 62.18
C LEU A 1036 -5.62 4.33 60.99
N GLU A 1037 -4.98 3.50 60.18
CA GLU A 1037 -4.25 3.91 58.99
C GLU A 1037 -4.99 3.46 57.73
N LEU A 1038 -5.51 4.40 56.94
CA LEU A 1038 -6.04 4.11 55.61
C LEU A 1038 -4.93 4.27 54.58
N VAL A 1039 -4.70 3.19 53.82
CA VAL A 1039 -3.70 3.10 52.77
C VAL A 1039 -4.42 3.00 51.42
N VAL A 1040 -4.28 4.00 50.56
CA VAL A 1040 -4.74 3.90 49.16
C VAL A 1040 -3.65 3.22 48.33
N ARG A 1041 -4.00 2.09 47.70
CA ARG A 1041 -3.05 1.22 46.98
C ARG A 1041 -3.09 1.42 45.47
N GLU A 1042 -4.24 1.76 44.91
CA GLU A 1042 -4.43 1.88 43.46
C GLU A 1042 -5.53 2.89 43.12
N VAL A 1043 -5.39 3.57 41.96
CA VAL A 1043 -6.46 4.30 41.27
C VAL A 1043 -6.64 3.65 39.90
N ARG A 1044 -7.75 2.95 39.68
CA ARG A 1044 -8.08 2.36 38.37
C ARG A 1044 -8.78 3.40 37.51
N VAL A 1045 -8.30 3.54 36.28
CA VAL A 1045 -8.82 4.49 35.28
C VAL A 1045 -9.88 3.84 34.39
N PRO A 1046 -10.87 4.59 33.87
CA PRO A 1046 -11.80 4.06 32.88
C PRO A 1046 -11.09 3.69 31.55
N PRO A 1047 -11.61 2.73 30.77
CA PRO A 1047 -11.01 2.30 29.50
C PRO A 1047 -10.81 3.48 28.53
N GLY A 1048 -9.58 3.66 28.02
CA GLY A 1048 -9.24 4.70 27.04
C GLY A 1048 -8.78 6.05 27.61
N ALA A 1049 -8.76 6.24 28.93
CA ALA A 1049 -8.15 7.41 29.55
C ALA A 1049 -6.60 7.29 29.63
N ALA A 1050 -5.88 8.42 29.60
CA ALA A 1050 -4.42 8.43 29.78
C ALA A 1050 -4.06 7.80 31.14
N PRO A 1051 -3.30 6.69 31.16
CA PRO A 1051 -3.06 5.95 32.39
C PRO A 1051 -1.86 6.57 33.09
N HIS A 1052 -2.04 7.63 33.89
CA HIS A 1052 -0.98 8.01 34.83
C HIS A 1052 -1.58 8.74 36.03
N VAL A 1053 -1.49 8.13 37.22
CA VAL A 1053 -1.49 8.88 38.48
C VAL A 1053 -0.04 9.09 38.89
N ARG A 1054 0.48 10.32 38.92
CA ARG A 1054 1.84 10.55 39.45
C ARG A 1054 1.81 10.37 40.97
N GLY A 1055 2.40 9.28 41.44
CA GLY A 1055 2.62 8.99 42.85
C GLY A 1055 3.49 7.75 43.01
N ALA A 1056 4.61 7.68 42.29
CA ALA A 1056 5.42 6.46 42.22
C ALA A 1056 6.16 6.08 43.52
N ASP A 1057 5.99 6.82 44.63
CA ASP A 1057 6.62 6.46 45.92
C ASP A 1057 5.80 6.81 47.19
N GLU A 1058 4.54 7.25 47.07
CA GLU A 1058 3.75 7.65 48.25
C GLU A 1058 2.59 6.69 48.49
N VAL A 1059 2.78 5.78 49.45
CA VAL A 1059 1.67 5.18 50.19
C VAL A 1059 0.97 6.33 50.91
N PHE A 1060 -0.17 6.81 50.38
CA PHE A 1060 -0.93 7.85 51.04
C PHE A 1060 -1.63 7.24 52.25
N THR A 1061 -1.02 7.49 53.41
CA THR A 1061 -1.54 7.10 54.71
C THR A 1061 -2.27 8.27 55.33
N ALA A 1062 -3.54 8.09 55.67
CA ALA A 1062 -4.21 8.95 56.63
C ALA A 1062 -4.40 8.20 57.94
N ALA A 1063 -4.06 8.87 59.03
CA ALA A 1063 -4.14 8.34 60.38
C ALA A 1063 -5.29 9.03 61.15
N ALA A 1064 -6.14 8.25 61.80
CA ALA A 1064 -7.11 8.76 62.76
C ALA A 1064 -6.92 8.07 64.11
N PRO A 1065 -6.74 8.82 65.23
CA PRO A 1065 -6.66 8.22 66.55
C PRO A 1065 -8.00 7.56 66.93
N LEU A 1066 -7.91 6.36 67.48
CA LEU A 1066 -9.05 5.53 67.91
C LEU A 1066 -9.50 5.82 69.34
#